data_AF-A0A345PMN9-F1
#
_entry.id   AF-A0A345PMN9-F1
#
_cell.length_a   1.000
_cell.length_b   1.000
_cell.length_c   1.000
_cell.angle_alpha   90.00
_cell.angle_beta   90.00
_cell.angle_gamma   90.00
#
_symmetry.space_group_name_H-M   'P 1'
#
loop_
_entity.id
_entity.type
_entity.pdbx_description
1 polymer ?
#
loop_
_entity_poly.entity_id
_entity_poly.type
_entity_poly.pdbx_seq_one_letter_code
_entity_poly.pdbx_strand_id
1 'polypeptide(L)'
;MLSFQALFLTLIVVSFFLLRASYAREKLIKLKPSNAVIGYTGCYVIITTAVLSYIGKGLIYWYTLQFAAGVWLIGYAIVSKKEVPAWEVTRFWLIGALFCLPINLLWHWWRLTDYPFLLKLSLAHCSVILSAFPWPLGMAILAVMLWAIIYVFYSVDHVIELTDDMIALLGFSILIFTMIIYVKVQIADYRAHNRHLKHKAKLKRAQDYTFKLKQIRRHLHLNATEDYSERDMTFLQKVVEEVMESPLFLEDEPLYKENLGTIVHKFSAWSIFLRHYTQSKIHLPLLPTEIVLGALFQEVEVALSGSSDAAPKLIIAPKNLDLTTKVICDVRQVTHLLVAVILRTAHVSQGASIRIQLHTTQLKYHKYAPIKKQRFPDITFPAIALVVSSAEVPLATLPSVHTHYEDITEGRELIGTLNEVISESVNVQKQPIERMVRAHYGYLQFPASKQKAILLVLPCQVTAVRDEMLANITVANRLINRSEIDASMVVLRKFNDYVCKMCNIHIGVLDEIFLLLRRCYAFKRHLSGELFYVRAVGIARLVTDWVAYVPEPIYAALLYDLVVYADLPLSYIKANYSLDIFSFVQSIVSIGDRRDIEPSGLYVDNQRNKVVNRDQLFVLCIKLAERLYDLRHAYGYAHKLQVSDMAKETLTVDICLAKKYLDGDIVELLETAAQEALQMCFEKG
;
A
#
# COMPACT_ATOMS: atom_id res chain seq x y z
N MET A 1 -31.00 50.39 -23.43
CA MET A 1 -30.65 50.67 -22.03
C MET A 1 -31.55 49.80 -21.15
N LEU A 2 -31.00 48.81 -20.43
CA LEU A 2 -31.79 47.97 -19.53
C LEU A 2 -31.98 48.73 -18.20
N SER A 3 -33.22 48.82 -17.71
CA SER A 3 -33.49 49.32 -16.36
C SER A 3 -32.78 48.43 -15.32
N PHE A 4 -32.43 48.98 -14.16
CA PHE A 4 -31.82 48.22 -13.05
C PHE A 4 -32.63 46.95 -12.69
N GLN A 5 -33.95 47.02 -12.85
CA GLN A 5 -34.87 45.87 -12.71
C GLN A 5 -34.54 44.73 -13.67
N ALA A 6 -34.11 45.03 -14.89
CA ALA A 6 -33.74 44.01 -15.87
C ALA A 6 -32.33 43.43 -15.62
N LEU A 7 -31.44 44.17 -14.93
CA LEU A 7 -30.14 43.67 -14.45
C LEU A 7 -30.32 42.71 -13.24
N PHE A 8 -31.23 43.04 -12.33
CA PHE A 8 -31.65 42.15 -11.25
C PHE A 8 -32.38 40.90 -11.77
N LEU A 9 -33.29 41.08 -12.74
CA LEU A 9 -34.01 39.98 -13.40
C LEU A 9 -33.07 39.07 -14.19
N THR A 10 -32.08 39.61 -14.91
CA THR A 10 -31.09 38.79 -15.63
C THR A 10 -30.21 37.99 -14.68
N LEU A 11 -29.82 38.54 -13.52
CA LEU A 11 -29.06 37.78 -12.52
C LEU A 11 -29.88 36.64 -11.90
N ILE A 12 -31.18 36.87 -11.64
CA ILE A 12 -32.12 35.84 -11.20
C ILE A 12 -32.31 34.77 -12.28
N VAL A 13 -32.49 35.17 -13.55
CA VAL A 13 -32.66 34.25 -14.68
C VAL A 13 -31.40 33.43 -14.93
N VAL A 14 -30.21 34.03 -14.88
CA VAL A 14 -28.92 33.31 -15.00
C VAL A 14 -28.71 32.32 -13.85
N SER A 15 -29.07 32.71 -12.62
CA SER A 15 -29.09 31.80 -11.46
C SER A 15 -30.04 30.62 -11.70
N PHE A 16 -31.22 30.88 -12.28
CA PHE A 16 -32.23 29.87 -12.63
C PHE A 16 -31.78 28.93 -13.77
N PHE A 17 -31.04 29.44 -14.77
CA PHE A 17 -30.46 28.63 -15.84
C PHE A 17 -29.32 27.72 -15.35
N LEU A 18 -28.50 28.20 -14.40
CA LEU A 18 -27.50 27.37 -13.71
C LEU A 18 -28.14 26.28 -12.83
N LEU A 19 -29.41 26.45 -12.43
CA LEU A 19 -30.20 25.50 -11.64
C LEU A 19 -30.88 24.38 -12.45
N ARG A 20 -30.85 24.40 -13.79
CA ARG A 20 -31.55 23.39 -14.61
C ARG A 20 -30.87 22.01 -14.54
N ALA A 21 -31.57 21.04 -13.97
CA ALA A 21 -31.02 19.79 -13.43
C ALA A 21 -30.42 18.78 -14.42
N SER A 22 -30.79 18.79 -15.71
CA SER A 22 -30.41 17.71 -16.64
C SER A 22 -29.03 17.86 -17.28
N TYR A 23 -28.45 19.06 -17.32
CA TYR A 23 -27.15 19.32 -17.98
C TYR A 23 -25.99 19.60 -16.99
N ALA A 24 -26.28 19.64 -15.69
CA ALA A 24 -25.39 20.22 -14.69
C ALA A 24 -24.66 19.21 -13.79
N ARG A 25 -25.08 17.93 -13.70
CA ARG A 25 -24.56 17.02 -12.67
C ARG A 25 -23.04 16.77 -12.80
N GLU A 26 -22.56 16.45 -13.99
CA GLU A 26 -21.13 16.19 -14.22
C GLU A 26 -20.28 17.46 -14.09
N LYS A 27 -20.82 18.62 -14.53
CA LYS A 27 -20.17 19.92 -14.38
C LYS A 27 -20.10 20.36 -12.91
N LEU A 28 -21.16 20.14 -12.12
CA LEU A 28 -21.21 20.47 -10.69
C LEU A 28 -20.23 19.63 -9.88
N ILE A 29 -20.05 18.34 -10.21
CA ILE A 29 -19.03 17.49 -9.56
C ILE A 29 -17.62 18.07 -9.79
N LYS A 30 -17.35 18.57 -11.00
CA LYS A 30 -16.06 19.21 -11.35
C LYS A 30 -15.83 20.56 -10.67
N LEU A 31 -16.88 21.20 -10.16
CA LEU A 31 -16.87 22.54 -9.54
C LEU A 31 -16.92 22.50 -8.01
N LYS A 32 -16.80 21.31 -7.39
CA LYS A 32 -16.87 21.16 -5.93
C LYS A 32 -15.84 22.07 -5.23
N PRO A 33 -16.26 23.04 -4.40
CA PRO A 33 -15.34 23.84 -3.60
C PRO A 33 -14.70 23.00 -2.49
N SER A 34 -13.54 23.42 -2.00
CA SER A 34 -12.91 22.79 -0.83
C SER A 34 -13.73 23.10 0.42
N ASN A 35 -13.68 22.22 1.43
CA ASN A 35 -14.37 22.45 2.71
C ASN A 35 -13.92 23.78 3.36
N ALA A 36 -12.65 24.15 3.18
CA ALA A 36 -12.11 25.44 3.63
C ALA A 36 -12.82 26.62 2.94
N VAL A 37 -12.99 26.59 1.61
CA VAL A 37 -13.69 27.66 0.87
C VAL A 37 -15.15 27.78 1.32
N ILE A 38 -15.84 26.65 1.55
CA ILE A 38 -17.21 26.64 2.06
C ILE A 38 -17.26 27.30 3.45
N GLY A 39 -16.37 26.90 4.35
CA GLY A 39 -16.28 27.44 5.71
C GLY A 39 -15.98 28.94 5.74
N TYR A 40 -14.96 29.40 4.99
CA TYR A 40 -14.63 30.82 4.88
C TYR A 40 -15.77 31.66 4.31
N THR A 41 -16.48 31.14 3.31
CA THR A 41 -17.68 31.81 2.76
C THR A 41 -18.73 31.96 3.85
N GLY A 42 -18.98 30.91 4.64
CA GLY A 42 -19.92 30.94 5.77
C GLY A 42 -19.55 31.96 6.84
N CYS A 43 -18.28 31.99 7.28
CA CYS A 43 -17.78 32.98 8.25
C CYS A 43 -17.96 34.42 7.76
N TYR A 44 -17.58 34.68 6.50
CA TYR A 44 -17.72 36.00 5.89
C TYR A 44 -19.18 36.46 5.84
N VAL A 45 -20.10 35.56 5.47
CA VAL A 45 -21.54 35.86 5.43
C VAL A 45 -22.05 36.23 6.83
N ILE A 46 -21.70 35.47 7.87
CA ILE A 46 -22.14 35.79 9.25
C ILE A 46 -21.62 37.16 9.71
N ILE A 47 -20.32 37.43 9.50
CA ILE A 47 -19.69 38.70 9.92
C ILE A 47 -20.35 39.87 9.20
N THR A 48 -20.52 39.76 7.87
CA THR A 48 -21.15 40.84 7.09
C THR A 48 -22.61 41.04 7.48
N THR A 49 -23.39 39.97 7.63
CA THR A 49 -24.78 40.06 8.12
C THR A 49 -24.87 40.75 9.49
N ALA A 50 -23.95 40.46 10.43
CA ALA A 50 -23.92 41.14 11.72
C ALA A 50 -23.66 42.65 11.58
N VAL A 51 -22.67 43.06 10.78
CA VAL A 51 -22.34 44.47 10.51
C VAL A 51 -23.52 45.19 9.83
N LEU A 52 -24.14 44.56 8.83
CA LEU A 52 -25.31 45.12 8.13
C LEU A 52 -26.54 45.22 9.03
N SER A 53 -26.74 44.28 9.96
CA SER A 53 -27.83 44.33 10.93
C SER A 53 -27.69 45.45 11.96
N TYR A 54 -26.45 45.84 12.28
CA TYR A 54 -26.14 46.93 13.19
C TYR A 54 -26.40 48.31 12.53
N ILE A 55 -26.11 48.44 11.23
CA ILE A 55 -26.19 49.71 10.50
C ILE A 55 -27.57 49.92 9.85
N GLY A 56 -28.23 48.85 9.41
CA GLY A 56 -29.46 48.94 8.61
C GLY A 56 -30.75 48.82 9.42
N LYS A 57 -31.67 49.79 9.25
CA LYS A 57 -33.09 49.66 9.67
C LYS A 57 -33.89 48.79 8.68
N GLY A 58 -33.51 47.52 8.54
CA GLY A 58 -34.03 46.59 7.52
C GLY A 58 -35.05 45.55 7.99
N LEU A 59 -35.59 44.79 7.04
CA LEU A 59 -36.48 43.64 7.28
C LEU A 59 -35.72 42.51 8.00
N ILE A 60 -36.09 42.22 9.25
CA ILE A 60 -35.50 41.18 10.11
C ILE A 60 -35.38 39.82 9.38
N TYR A 61 -36.34 39.50 8.52
CA TYR A 61 -36.37 38.26 7.75
C TYR A 61 -35.21 38.10 6.74
N TRP A 62 -34.73 39.20 6.13
CA TRP A 62 -33.63 39.14 5.15
C TRP A 62 -32.30 38.76 5.80
N TYR A 63 -31.98 39.37 6.95
CA TYR A 63 -30.78 39.06 7.72
C TYR A 63 -30.85 37.69 8.40
N THR A 64 -32.05 37.27 8.84
CA THR A 64 -32.25 35.92 9.40
C THR A 64 -31.93 34.84 8.37
N LEU A 65 -32.32 35.03 7.11
CA LEU A 65 -32.04 34.10 6.03
C LEU A 65 -30.54 34.02 5.70
N GLN A 66 -29.83 35.15 5.70
CA GLN A 66 -28.37 35.16 5.49
C GLN A 66 -27.61 34.51 6.63
N PHE A 67 -28.02 34.77 7.87
CA PHE A 67 -27.44 34.13 9.04
C PHE A 67 -27.63 32.62 8.99
N ALA A 68 -28.83 32.14 8.66
CA ALA A 68 -29.10 30.72 8.47
C ALA A 68 -28.24 30.09 7.36
N ALA A 69 -28.07 30.77 6.22
CA ALA A 69 -27.18 30.32 5.15
C ALA A 69 -25.71 30.23 5.62
N GLY A 70 -25.23 31.22 6.37
CA GLY A 70 -23.88 31.24 6.94
C GLY A 70 -23.63 30.08 7.92
N VAL A 71 -24.55 29.85 8.86
CA VAL A 71 -24.48 28.75 9.83
C VAL A 71 -24.50 27.39 9.12
N TRP A 72 -25.35 27.24 8.10
CA TRP A 72 -25.42 26.00 7.32
C TRP A 72 -24.09 25.70 6.59
N LEU A 73 -23.47 26.71 5.98
CA LEU A 73 -22.18 26.58 5.30
C LEU A 73 -21.05 26.15 6.27
N ILE A 74 -20.99 26.76 7.46
CA ILE A 74 -20.01 26.40 8.50
C ILE A 74 -20.28 24.99 9.02
N GLY A 75 -21.54 24.67 9.32
CA GLY A 75 -21.95 23.35 9.79
C GLY A 75 -21.55 22.25 8.81
N TYR A 76 -21.73 22.49 7.51
CA TYR A 76 -21.28 21.56 6.46
C TYR A 76 -19.75 21.40 6.44
N ALA A 77 -19.00 22.51 6.55
CA ALA A 77 -17.54 22.48 6.52
C ALA A 77 -16.95 21.68 7.70
N ILE A 78 -17.58 21.73 8.88
CA ILE A 78 -17.12 21.05 10.10
C ILE A 78 -17.58 19.58 10.15
N VAL A 79 -18.85 19.31 9.83
CA VAL A 79 -19.49 17.99 10.07
C VAL A 79 -19.31 17.03 8.90
N SER A 80 -18.80 17.48 7.75
CA SER A 80 -18.59 16.75 6.48
C SER A 80 -18.65 15.21 6.59
N LYS A 81 -19.87 14.64 6.52
CA LYS A 81 -20.08 13.19 6.44
C LYS A 81 -20.09 12.75 4.98
N LYS A 82 -19.53 11.56 4.72
CA LYS A 82 -19.38 10.93 3.39
C LYS A 82 -20.70 10.61 2.65
N GLU A 83 -21.85 10.96 3.22
CA GLU A 83 -23.17 10.49 2.77
C GLU A 83 -23.88 11.41 1.77
N VAL A 84 -23.46 12.68 1.60
CA VAL A 84 -24.13 13.61 0.67
C VAL A 84 -23.42 13.64 -0.70
N PRO A 85 -24.16 13.46 -1.82
CA PRO A 85 -23.59 13.56 -3.16
C PRO A 85 -22.93 14.91 -3.44
N ALA A 86 -21.71 14.90 -4.00
CA ALA A 86 -20.91 16.10 -4.24
C ALA A 86 -21.62 17.20 -5.09
N TRP A 87 -22.52 16.79 -6.00
CA TRP A 87 -23.26 17.72 -6.84
C TRP A 87 -24.32 18.50 -6.05
N GLU A 88 -24.94 17.91 -5.03
CA GLU A 88 -25.93 18.58 -4.19
C GLU A 88 -25.27 19.64 -3.31
N VAL A 89 -24.14 19.29 -2.70
CA VAL A 89 -23.33 20.20 -1.88
C VAL A 89 -22.93 21.43 -2.69
N THR A 90 -22.39 21.21 -3.89
CA THR A 90 -21.95 22.30 -4.78
C THR A 90 -23.11 23.20 -5.17
N ARG A 91 -24.29 22.61 -5.42
CA ARG A 91 -25.52 23.36 -5.73
C ARG A 91 -25.95 24.25 -4.56
N PHE A 92 -26.07 23.71 -3.36
CA PHE A 92 -26.52 24.48 -2.20
C PHE A 92 -25.51 25.57 -1.80
N TRP A 93 -24.21 25.30 -1.89
CA TRP A 93 -23.18 26.32 -1.71
C TRP A 93 -23.30 27.44 -2.75
N LEU A 94 -23.48 27.12 -4.04
CA LEU A 94 -23.64 28.13 -5.09
C LEU A 94 -24.88 29.01 -4.86
N ILE A 95 -26.01 28.42 -4.47
CA ILE A 95 -27.25 29.16 -4.16
C ILE A 95 -27.01 30.12 -2.99
N GLY A 96 -26.45 29.61 -1.88
CA GLY A 96 -26.16 30.43 -0.71
C GLY A 96 -25.17 31.56 -1.02
N ALA A 97 -24.09 31.27 -1.75
CA ALA A 97 -23.09 32.26 -2.11
C ALA A 97 -23.62 33.33 -3.07
N LEU A 98 -24.45 32.96 -4.06
CA LEU A 98 -25.08 33.92 -4.98
C LEU A 98 -26.12 34.81 -4.26
N PHE A 99 -26.86 34.24 -3.31
CA PHE A 99 -27.82 35.00 -2.52
C PHE A 99 -27.12 36.00 -1.59
N CYS A 100 -26.13 35.55 -0.81
CA CYS A 100 -25.50 36.35 0.22
C CYS A 100 -24.48 37.37 -0.31
N LEU A 101 -23.94 37.19 -1.52
CA LEU A 101 -22.89 38.06 -2.08
C LEU A 101 -23.47 39.03 -3.14
N PRO A 102 -23.70 38.65 -4.41
CA PRO A 102 -24.13 39.60 -5.43
C PRO A 102 -25.58 40.09 -5.25
N ILE A 103 -26.54 39.21 -4.93
CA ILE A 103 -27.96 39.60 -4.78
C ILE A 103 -28.12 40.54 -3.58
N ASN A 104 -27.48 40.23 -2.45
CA ASN A 104 -27.48 41.09 -1.28
C ASN A 104 -26.93 42.48 -1.60
N LEU A 105 -25.81 42.55 -2.32
CA LEU A 105 -25.20 43.82 -2.68
C LEU A 105 -26.13 44.67 -3.56
N LEU A 106 -26.75 44.08 -4.59
CA LEU A 106 -27.75 44.78 -5.43
C LEU A 106 -28.94 45.29 -4.63
N TRP A 107 -29.41 44.50 -3.64
CA TRP A 107 -30.49 44.89 -2.74
C TRP A 107 -30.16 46.13 -1.90
N HIS A 108 -28.94 46.22 -1.38
CA HIS A 108 -28.52 47.38 -0.59
C HIS A 108 -28.28 48.63 -1.46
N TRP A 109 -27.78 48.47 -2.70
CA TRP A 109 -27.72 49.57 -3.67
C TRP A 109 -29.10 50.10 -4.04
N TRP A 110 -30.13 49.24 -4.07
CA TRP A 110 -31.51 49.67 -4.28
C TRP A 110 -32.07 50.51 -3.11
N ARG A 111 -31.72 50.18 -1.86
CA ARG A 111 -32.30 50.83 -0.66
C ARG A 111 -31.51 52.06 -0.17
N LEU A 112 -30.44 52.45 -0.85
CA LEU A 112 -29.71 53.73 -0.68
C LEU A 112 -29.44 54.10 0.79
N THR A 113 -28.85 53.18 1.53
CA THR A 113 -28.38 53.41 2.91
C THR A 113 -26.86 53.58 2.90
N ASP A 114 -26.39 54.82 2.97
CA ASP A 114 -24.97 55.23 3.09
C ASP A 114 -24.00 54.77 1.96
N TYR A 115 -23.79 55.65 0.97
CA TYR A 115 -22.95 55.40 -0.21
C TYR A 115 -21.49 54.99 0.09
N PRO A 116 -20.72 55.68 0.95
CA PRO A 116 -19.34 55.29 1.25
C PRO A 116 -19.22 53.94 1.96
N PHE A 117 -20.13 53.62 2.88
CA PHE A 117 -20.17 52.30 3.51
C PHE A 117 -20.47 51.20 2.49
N LEU A 118 -21.46 51.44 1.61
CA LEU A 118 -21.88 50.49 0.61
C LEU A 118 -20.81 50.25 -0.46
N LEU A 119 -20.02 51.28 -0.83
CA LEU A 119 -18.88 51.11 -1.73
C LEU A 119 -17.81 50.20 -1.10
N LYS A 120 -17.43 50.44 0.17
CA LYS A 120 -16.46 49.61 0.91
C LYS A 120 -16.93 48.15 0.96
N LEU A 121 -18.20 47.94 1.30
CA LEU A 121 -18.82 46.63 1.34
C LEU A 121 -18.84 45.97 -0.05
N SER A 122 -19.09 46.74 -1.11
CA SER A 122 -19.12 46.24 -2.49
C SER A 122 -17.77 45.70 -2.97
N LEU A 123 -16.68 46.39 -2.64
CA LEU A 123 -15.31 45.99 -2.98
C LEU A 123 -14.88 44.75 -2.20
N ALA A 124 -15.28 44.65 -0.93
CA ALA A 124 -15.09 43.45 -0.11
C ALA A 124 -15.83 42.24 -0.69
N HIS A 125 -17.11 42.38 -1.03
CA HIS A 125 -17.88 41.30 -1.67
C HIS A 125 -17.29 40.88 -3.01
N CYS A 126 -16.83 41.83 -3.84
CA CYS A 126 -16.17 41.52 -5.11
C CYS A 126 -14.88 40.69 -4.90
N SER A 127 -14.09 41.01 -3.86
CA SER A 127 -12.89 40.24 -3.49
C SER A 127 -13.22 38.81 -3.07
N VAL A 128 -14.29 38.64 -2.28
CA VAL A 128 -14.78 37.31 -1.86
C VAL A 128 -15.37 36.52 -3.01
N ILE A 129 -16.12 37.16 -3.92
CA ILE A 129 -16.64 36.51 -5.14
C ILE A 129 -15.47 36.01 -5.99
N LEU A 130 -14.48 36.87 -6.24
CA LEU A 130 -13.32 36.54 -7.06
C LEU A 130 -12.46 35.43 -6.45
N SER A 131 -12.41 35.30 -5.13
CA SER A 131 -11.67 34.23 -4.45
C SER A 131 -12.48 32.92 -4.32
N ALA A 132 -13.74 32.97 -3.94
CA ALA A 132 -14.57 31.79 -3.67
C ALA A 132 -15.09 31.09 -4.94
N PHE A 133 -15.45 31.84 -5.99
CA PHE A 133 -16.06 31.24 -7.19
C PHE A 133 -15.03 30.63 -8.15
N PRO A 134 -15.43 29.62 -8.95
CA PRO A 134 -14.62 29.12 -10.07
C PRO A 134 -14.24 30.24 -11.04
N TRP A 135 -13.03 30.19 -11.60
CA TRP A 135 -12.46 31.25 -12.45
C TRP A 135 -13.44 31.91 -13.45
N PRO A 136 -14.10 31.16 -14.37
CA PRO A 136 -14.98 31.79 -15.36
C PRO A 136 -16.25 32.41 -14.73
N LEU A 137 -16.74 31.82 -13.64
CA LEU A 137 -17.94 32.28 -12.96
C LEU A 137 -17.66 33.52 -12.10
N GLY A 138 -16.54 33.54 -11.39
CA GLY A 138 -16.09 34.67 -10.58
C GLY A 138 -15.84 35.92 -11.41
N MET A 139 -15.19 35.78 -12.57
CA MET A 139 -14.94 36.91 -13.49
C MET A 139 -16.23 37.47 -14.09
N ALA A 140 -17.18 36.60 -14.47
CA ALA A 140 -18.46 37.03 -15.01
C ALA A 140 -19.28 37.82 -13.96
N ILE A 141 -19.36 37.31 -12.72
CA ILE A 141 -20.08 38.00 -11.64
C ILE A 141 -19.39 39.31 -11.28
N LEU A 142 -18.05 39.34 -11.19
CA LEU A 142 -17.29 40.56 -10.91
C LEU A 142 -17.59 41.65 -11.95
N ALA A 143 -17.58 41.31 -13.24
CA ALA A 143 -17.89 42.26 -14.30
C ALA A 143 -19.30 42.84 -14.16
N VAL A 144 -20.29 42.00 -13.89
CA VAL A 144 -21.68 42.43 -13.68
C VAL A 144 -21.81 43.37 -12.47
N MET A 145 -21.13 43.05 -11.36
CA MET A 145 -21.20 43.87 -10.15
C MET A 145 -20.52 45.22 -10.33
N LEU A 146 -19.36 45.28 -11.00
CA LEU A 146 -18.69 46.55 -11.32
C LEU A 146 -19.54 47.42 -12.25
N TRP A 147 -20.18 46.82 -13.26
CA TRP A 147 -21.13 47.53 -14.13
C TRP A 147 -22.33 48.10 -13.37
N ALA A 148 -22.90 47.32 -12.45
CA ALA A 148 -24.03 47.77 -11.63
C ALA A 148 -23.62 48.95 -10.73
N ILE A 149 -22.43 48.90 -10.13
CA ILE A 149 -21.88 50.00 -9.32
C ILE A 149 -21.71 51.26 -10.18
N ILE A 150 -21.03 51.15 -11.33
CA ILE A 150 -20.81 52.28 -12.26
C ILE A 150 -22.14 52.91 -12.71
N TYR A 151 -23.13 52.09 -13.02
CA TYR A 151 -24.47 52.57 -13.41
C TYR A 151 -25.12 53.40 -12.30
N VAL A 152 -25.04 52.95 -11.04
CA VAL A 152 -25.61 53.70 -9.91
C VAL A 152 -24.90 55.04 -9.72
N PHE A 153 -23.56 55.06 -9.81
CA PHE A 153 -22.79 56.31 -9.77
C PHE A 153 -23.20 57.31 -10.85
N TYR A 154 -23.52 56.84 -12.07
CA TYR A 154 -23.97 57.71 -13.15
C TYR A 154 -25.41 58.21 -12.97
N SER A 155 -26.26 57.46 -12.29
CA SER A 155 -27.67 57.80 -12.09
C SER A 155 -27.94 58.76 -10.93
N VAL A 156 -26.97 58.95 -10.03
CA VAL A 156 -27.08 59.87 -8.90
C VAL A 156 -26.41 61.19 -9.31
N ASP A 157 -27.21 62.20 -9.64
CA ASP A 157 -26.80 63.56 -10.06
C ASP A 157 -25.98 64.35 -9.01
N HIS A 158 -25.58 63.72 -7.91
CA HIS A 158 -24.62 64.25 -6.97
C HIS A 158 -23.30 63.51 -7.16
N VAL A 159 -22.36 64.23 -7.78
CA VAL A 159 -20.94 63.90 -7.77
C VAL A 159 -20.57 63.64 -6.30
N ILE A 160 -20.44 62.36 -5.93
CA ILE A 160 -19.76 61.98 -4.70
C ILE A 160 -18.38 62.62 -4.83
N GLU A 161 -18.09 63.65 -4.02
CA GLU A 161 -16.74 64.20 -3.92
C GLU A 161 -15.82 63.03 -3.60
N LEU A 162 -15.01 62.68 -4.60
CA LEU A 162 -14.13 61.52 -4.53
C LEU A 162 -13.02 61.90 -3.55
N THR A 163 -13.24 61.63 -2.26
CA THR A 163 -12.24 61.90 -1.24
C THR A 163 -10.98 61.09 -1.52
N ASP A 164 -9.82 61.60 -1.13
CA ASP A 164 -8.53 60.90 -1.31
C ASP A 164 -8.57 59.47 -0.75
N ASP A 165 -9.30 59.25 0.35
CA ASP A 165 -9.54 57.94 0.96
C ASP A 165 -10.26 56.95 0.02
N MET A 166 -11.19 57.41 -0.81
CA MET A 166 -11.97 56.56 -1.72
C MET A 166 -11.16 56.20 -2.97
N ILE A 167 -10.30 57.12 -3.44
CA ILE A 167 -9.34 56.85 -4.51
C ILE A 167 -8.31 55.81 -4.05
N ALA A 168 -7.76 55.97 -2.85
CA ALA A 168 -6.83 55.02 -2.25
C ALA A 168 -7.46 53.63 -2.09
N LEU A 169 -8.73 53.56 -1.65
CA LEU A 169 -9.48 52.31 -1.51
C LEU A 169 -9.70 51.59 -2.85
N LEU A 170 -10.04 52.33 -3.91
CA LEU A 170 -10.20 51.77 -5.26
C LEU A 170 -8.87 51.24 -5.80
N GLY A 171 -7.78 52.00 -5.63
CA GLY A 171 -6.43 51.57 -6.01
C GLY A 171 -6.00 50.28 -5.29
N PHE A 172 -6.21 50.22 -3.96
CA PHE A 172 -5.93 49.03 -3.16
C PHE A 172 -6.79 47.82 -3.58
N SER A 173 -8.06 48.05 -3.93
CA SER A 173 -8.97 46.98 -4.39
C SER A 173 -8.53 46.41 -5.74
N ILE A 174 -8.04 47.25 -6.66
CA ILE A 174 -7.46 46.80 -7.94
C ILE A 174 -6.21 45.94 -7.69
N LEU A 175 -5.35 46.32 -6.76
CA LEU A 175 -4.18 45.51 -6.38
C LEU A 175 -4.59 44.14 -5.80
N ILE A 176 -5.62 44.10 -4.95
CA ILE A 176 -6.15 42.85 -4.42
C ILE A 176 -6.75 41.99 -5.55
N PHE A 177 -7.55 42.56 -6.45
CA PHE A 177 -8.14 41.80 -7.56
C PHE A 177 -7.09 41.23 -8.48
N THR A 178 -6.07 42.02 -8.84
CA THR A 178 -4.96 41.56 -9.69
C THR A 178 -4.14 40.46 -9.02
N MET A 179 -3.88 40.57 -7.71
CA MET A 179 -3.21 39.51 -6.93
C MET A 179 -4.02 38.22 -6.90
N ILE A 180 -5.34 38.29 -6.61
CA ILE A 180 -6.22 37.10 -6.59
C ILE A 180 -6.27 36.46 -7.99
N ILE A 181 -6.36 37.28 -9.03
CA ILE A 181 -6.35 36.81 -10.42
C ILE A 181 -5.05 36.07 -10.73
N TYR A 182 -3.91 36.68 -10.41
CA TYR A 182 -2.59 36.11 -10.65
C TYR A 182 -2.42 34.74 -9.98
N VAL A 183 -2.79 34.65 -8.69
CA VAL A 183 -2.71 33.39 -7.93
C VAL A 183 -3.60 32.31 -8.55
N LYS A 184 -4.82 32.66 -8.99
CA LYS A 184 -5.73 31.69 -9.63
C LYS A 184 -5.21 31.17 -10.96
N VAL A 185 -4.60 32.03 -11.77
CA VAL A 185 -3.98 31.64 -13.05
C VAL A 185 -2.81 30.68 -12.80
N GLN A 186 -1.90 31.00 -11.88
CA GLN A 186 -0.80 30.09 -11.54
C GLN A 186 -1.29 28.72 -11.07
N ILE A 187 -2.29 28.67 -10.17
CA ILE A 187 -2.85 27.41 -9.69
C ILE A 187 -3.44 26.58 -10.85
N ALA A 188 -4.06 27.23 -11.84
CA ALA A 188 -4.59 26.55 -13.01
C ALA A 188 -3.48 25.91 -13.86
N ASP A 189 -2.39 26.64 -14.08
CA ASP A 189 -1.22 26.16 -14.83
C ASP A 189 -0.54 24.99 -14.11
N TYR A 190 -0.32 25.09 -12.80
CA TYR A 190 0.21 23.98 -11.99
C TYR A 190 -0.68 22.73 -12.06
N ARG A 191 -2.02 22.90 -12.01
CA ARG A 191 -2.95 21.78 -12.15
C ARG A 191 -2.89 21.16 -13.54
N ALA A 192 -2.76 21.95 -14.59
CA ALA A 192 -2.63 21.46 -15.97
C ALA A 192 -1.32 20.66 -16.15
N HIS A 193 -0.20 21.20 -15.65
CA HIS A 193 1.10 20.53 -15.67
C HIS A 193 1.06 19.18 -14.93
N ASN A 194 0.48 19.13 -13.72
CA ASN A 194 0.33 17.88 -12.97
C ASN A 194 -0.55 16.85 -13.69
N ARG A 195 -1.62 17.27 -14.37
CA ARG A 195 -2.43 16.36 -15.19
C ARG A 195 -1.63 15.80 -16.35
N HIS A 196 -0.83 16.63 -17.01
CA HIS A 196 0.06 16.21 -18.08
C HIS A 196 1.09 15.18 -17.60
N LEU A 197 1.75 15.42 -16.46
CA LEU A 197 2.69 14.47 -15.86
C LEU A 197 2.01 13.14 -15.49
N LYS A 198 0.81 13.17 -14.91
CA LYS A 198 0.02 11.96 -14.62
C LYS A 198 -0.33 11.18 -15.89
N HIS A 199 -0.74 11.88 -16.95
CA HIS A 199 -1.05 11.25 -18.23
C HIS A 199 0.19 10.62 -18.87
N LYS A 200 1.32 11.33 -18.87
CA LYS A 200 2.62 10.82 -19.35
C LYS A 200 3.06 9.57 -18.57
N ALA A 201 2.90 9.57 -17.24
CA ALA A 201 3.19 8.42 -16.40
C ALA A 201 2.26 7.23 -16.72
N LYS A 202 0.96 7.46 -16.95
CA LYS A 202 0.00 6.42 -17.35
C LYS A 202 0.37 5.81 -18.70
N LEU A 203 0.75 6.64 -19.68
CA LEU A 203 1.17 6.17 -21.00
C LEU A 203 2.45 5.32 -20.93
N LYS A 204 3.44 5.75 -20.14
CA LYS A 204 4.69 5.00 -19.93
C LYS A 204 4.43 3.63 -19.28
N ARG A 205 3.52 3.55 -18.29
CA ARG A 205 3.11 2.27 -17.68
C ARG A 205 2.44 1.34 -18.68
N ALA A 206 1.57 1.87 -19.55
CA ALA A 206 0.92 1.07 -20.60
C ALA A 206 1.93 0.52 -21.62
N GLN A 207 2.94 1.31 -21.98
CA GLN A 207 4.03 0.89 -22.85
C GLN A 207 4.92 -0.19 -22.19
N ASP A 208 5.31 0.00 -20.92
CA ASP A 208 6.06 -1.01 -20.16
C ASP A 208 5.28 -2.33 -20.01
N TYR A 209 3.95 -2.24 -19.85
CA TYR A 209 3.06 -3.39 -19.78
C TYR A 209 3.03 -4.20 -21.10
N THR A 210 2.82 -3.51 -22.22
CA THR A 210 2.78 -4.17 -23.54
C THR A 210 4.11 -4.83 -23.90
N PHE A 211 5.24 -4.24 -23.50
CA PHE A 211 6.56 -4.85 -23.65
C PHE A 211 6.68 -6.14 -22.81
N LYS A 212 6.29 -6.11 -21.53
CA LYS A 212 6.28 -7.31 -20.65
C LYS A 212 5.40 -8.42 -21.21
N LEU A 213 4.22 -8.07 -21.74
CA LEU A 213 3.29 -9.03 -22.34
C LEU A 213 3.92 -9.78 -23.53
N LYS A 214 4.64 -9.04 -24.38
CA LYS A 214 5.35 -9.60 -25.53
C LYS A 214 6.49 -10.53 -25.11
N GLN A 215 7.17 -10.22 -24.01
CA GLN A 215 8.23 -11.05 -23.44
C GLN A 215 7.68 -12.35 -22.83
N ILE A 216 6.56 -12.28 -22.09
CA ILE A 216 5.87 -13.45 -21.52
C ILE A 216 5.46 -14.44 -22.61
N ARG A 217 4.85 -13.94 -23.69
CA ARG A 217 4.46 -14.77 -24.85
C ARG A 217 5.64 -15.54 -25.43
N ARG A 218 6.81 -14.90 -25.50
CA ARG A 218 8.03 -15.52 -26.05
C ARG A 218 8.57 -16.63 -25.15
N HIS A 219 8.54 -16.44 -23.82
CA HIS A 219 8.99 -17.47 -22.86
C HIS A 219 8.07 -18.69 -22.80
N LEU A 220 6.75 -18.51 -22.88
CA LEU A 220 5.79 -19.61 -22.95
C LEU A 220 6.03 -20.51 -24.17
N HIS A 221 6.39 -19.92 -25.32
CA HIS A 221 6.71 -20.68 -26.53
C HIS A 221 8.07 -21.42 -26.47
N LEU A 222 9.06 -20.89 -25.75
CA LEU A 222 10.40 -21.49 -25.67
C LEU A 222 10.43 -22.74 -24.77
N ASN A 223 9.64 -22.74 -23.69
CA ASN A 223 9.63 -23.82 -22.70
C ASN A 223 8.62 -24.94 -22.99
N ALA A 224 7.84 -24.83 -24.06
CA ALA A 224 6.83 -25.82 -24.47
C ALA A 224 7.42 -27.04 -25.22
N THR A 225 8.74 -27.22 -25.19
CA THR A 225 9.42 -28.36 -25.82
C THR A 225 9.38 -29.64 -24.97
N GLU A 226 8.84 -29.59 -23.75
CA GLU A 226 8.53 -30.77 -22.95
C GLU A 226 7.05 -31.17 -23.08
N ASP A 227 6.80 -32.36 -23.62
CA ASP A 227 5.65 -33.29 -23.48
C ASP A 227 4.19 -32.78 -23.28
N TYR A 228 3.84 -31.57 -23.74
CA TYR A 228 2.46 -31.08 -23.74
C TYR A 228 1.75 -31.31 -25.09
N SER A 229 0.48 -31.71 -25.03
CA SER A 229 -0.33 -31.83 -26.24
C SER A 229 -0.66 -30.46 -26.83
N GLU A 230 -0.79 -30.38 -28.16
CA GLU A 230 -1.12 -29.14 -28.90
C GLU A 230 -2.44 -28.49 -28.42
N ARG A 231 -3.34 -29.31 -27.86
CA ARG A 231 -4.61 -28.88 -27.25
C ARG A 231 -4.41 -28.17 -25.90
N ASP A 232 -3.46 -28.64 -25.10
CA ASP A 232 -3.13 -28.00 -23.81
C ASP A 232 -2.43 -26.66 -24.03
N MET A 233 -1.61 -26.56 -25.08
CA MET A 233 -0.93 -25.33 -25.49
C MET A 233 -1.90 -24.25 -25.97
N THR A 234 -2.86 -24.62 -26.83
CA THR A 234 -3.90 -23.69 -27.31
C THR A 234 -4.84 -23.28 -26.19
N PHE A 235 -5.16 -24.17 -25.25
CA PHE A 235 -5.91 -23.85 -24.05
C PHE A 235 -5.13 -22.88 -23.13
N LEU A 236 -3.84 -23.12 -22.89
CA LEU A 236 -2.98 -22.22 -22.09
C LEU A 236 -2.91 -20.82 -22.71
N GLN A 237 -2.73 -20.75 -24.03
CA GLN A 237 -2.60 -19.50 -24.76
C GLN A 237 -3.89 -18.66 -24.66
N LYS A 238 -5.05 -19.31 -24.82
CA LYS A 238 -6.36 -18.66 -24.68
C LYS A 238 -6.63 -18.19 -23.24
N VAL A 239 -6.20 -18.96 -22.25
CA VAL A 239 -6.29 -18.59 -20.83
C VAL A 239 -5.39 -17.40 -20.51
N VAL A 240 -4.16 -17.38 -21.03
CA VAL A 240 -3.22 -16.26 -20.85
C VAL A 240 -3.77 -14.97 -21.46
N GLU A 241 -4.40 -15.03 -22.64
CA GLU A 241 -5.04 -13.86 -23.25
C GLU A 241 -6.22 -13.34 -22.41
N GLU A 242 -7.13 -14.23 -21.97
CA GLU A 242 -8.29 -13.83 -21.16
C GLU A 242 -7.92 -13.33 -19.74
N VAL A 243 -6.84 -13.85 -19.16
CA VAL A 243 -6.37 -13.46 -17.81
C VAL A 243 -5.58 -12.15 -17.83
N MET A 244 -4.75 -11.93 -18.87
CA MET A 244 -3.93 -10.72 -19.01
C MET A 244 -4.72 -9.53 -19.58
N GLU A 245 -5.87 -9.75 -20.21
CA GLU A 245 -6.82 -8.68 -20.54
C GLU A 245 -7.77 -8.32 -19.37
N SER A 246 -7.72 -9.07 -18.28
CA SER A 246 -8.51 -8.77 -17.08
C SER A 246 -8.00 -7.51 -16.37
N PRO A 247 -8.90 -6.62 -15.90
CA PRO A 247 -8.53 -5.42 -15.11
C PRO A 247 -7.65 -5.74 -13.88
N LEU A 248 -7.72 -6.99 -13.39
CA LEU A 248 -6.86 -7.60 -12.37
C LEU A 248 -5.35 -7.38 -12.53
N PHE A 249 -4.87 -7.20 -13.76
CA PHE A 249 -3.44 -7.03 -14.05
C PHE A 249 -3.06 -5.62 -14.47
N LEU A 250 -4.04 -4.77 -14.75
CA LEU A 250 -3.83 -3.47 -15.40
C LEU A 250 -3.69 -2.31 -14.41
N GLU A 251 -4.12 -2.46 -13.16
CA GLU A 251 -4.09 -1.38 -12.16
C GLU A 251 -3.77 -1.92 -10.74
N ASP A 252 -3.15 -1.11 -9.89
CA ASP A 252 -3.02 -1.32 -8.43
C ASP A 252 -4.41 -1.25 -7.74
N GLU A 253 -5.47 -1.71 -8.40
CA GLU A 253 -6.82 -1.73 -7.86
C GLU A 253 -7.10 -3.06 -7.15
N PRO A 254 -7.78 -3.02 -5.99
CA PRO A 254 -8.06 -4.21 -5.19
C PRO A 254 -8.83 -5.28 -5.98
N LEU A 255 -8.61 -6.55 -5.63
CA LEU A 255 -9.38 -7.69 -6.12
C LEU A 255 -10.91 -7.47 -5.92
N TYR A 256 -11.61 -7.00 -6.96
CA TYR A 256 -13.07 -6.85 -6.93
C TYR A 256 -13.81 -8.19 -6.85
N LYS A 257 -15.07 -8.14 -6.37
CA LYS A 257 -15.95 -9.30 -6.12
C LYS A 257 -16.10 -10.27 -7.31
N GLU A 258 -16.06 -9.74 -8.54
CA GLU A 258 -16.19 -10.46 -9.81
C GLU A 258 -14.88 -11.19 -10.20
N ASN A 259 -13.73 -10.62 -9.83
CA ASN A 259 -12.40 -11.12 -10.15
C ASN A 259 -12.07 -12.44 -9.42
N LEU A 260 -12.54 -12.58 -8.18
CA LEU A 260 -12.44 -13.82 -7.40
C LEU A 260 -13.22 -14.99 -8.02
N GLY A 261 -14.33 -14.72 -8.72
CA GLY A 261 -15.13 -15.76 -9.40
C GLY A 261 -14.41 -16.34 -10.62
N THR A 262 -13.77 -15.48 -11.41
CA THR A 262 -13.01 -15.84 -12.61
C THR A 262 -11.76 -16.67 -12.28
N ILE A 263 -11.04 -16.28 -11.22
CA ILE A 263 -9.87 -17.02 -10.70
C ILE A 263 -10.25 -18.46 -10.31
N VAL A 264 -11.46 -18.67 -9.80
CA VAL A 264 -11.92 -19.96 -9.27
C VAL A 264 -12.51 -20.85 -10.36
N HIS A 265 -13.29 -20.29 -11.28
CA HIS A 265 -13.87 -21.07 -12.38
C HIS A 265 -12.79 -21.59 -13.34
N LYS A 266 -11.70 -20.86 -13.48
CA LYS A 266 -10.56 -21.24 -14.33
C LYS A 266 -9.36 -21.71 -13.50
N PHE A 267 -9.58 -22.18 -12.26
CA PHE A 267 -8.52 -22.38 -11.28
C PHE A 267 -7.45 -23.39 -11.69
N SER A 268 -7.78 -24.46 -12.40
CA SER A 268 -6.76 -25.38 -12.94
C SER A 268 -5.83 -24.65 -13.93
N ALA A 269 -6.41 -23.85 -14.81
CA ALA A 269 -5.69 -23.02 -15.76
C ALA A 269 -4.89 -21.90 -15.06
N TRP A 270 -5.46 -21.29 -14.01
CA TRP A 270 -4.74 -20.38 -13.12
C TRP A 270 -3.65 -21.08 -12.33
N SER A 271 -3.79 -22.34 -11.92
CA SER A 271 -2.78 -23.05 -11.15
C SER A 271 -1.60 -23.44 -12.02
N ILE A 272 -1.81 -23.75 -13.31
CA ILE A 272 -0.75 -23.97 -14.29
C ILE A 272 -0.10 -22.63 -14.67
N PHE A 273 -0.92 -21.60 -14.92
CA PHE A 273 -0.45 -20.23 -15.15
C PHE A 273 0.37 -19.71 -13.96
N LEU A 274 -0.12 -19.84 -12.72
CA LEU A 274 0.55 -19.44 -11.48
C LEU A 274 1.74 -20.36 -11.15
N ARG A 275 1.72 -21.64 -11.51
CA ARG A 275 2.90 -22.51 -11.44
C ARG A 275 4.02 -21.98 -12.34
N HIS A 276 3.69 -21.41 -13.49
CA HIS A 276 4.61 -20.65 -14.34
C HIS A 276 4.85 -19.19 -13.89
N TYR A 277 3.88 -18.56 -13.20
CA TYR A 277 3.82 -17.12 -12.90
C TYR A 277 4.09 -16.76 -11.42
N THR A 278 4.44 -17.71 -10.54
CA THR A 278 4.73 -17.50 -9.10
C THR A 278 6.05 -16.76 -8.82
N GLN A 279 6.28 -15.74 -9.63
CA GLN A 279 7.14 -14.59 -9.46
C GLN A 279 6.28 -13.39 -8.97
N SER A 280 5.44 -13.52 -7.92
CA SER A 280 4.49 -12.44 -7.53
C SER A 280 5.23 -11.15 -7.09
N LYS A 281 5.11 -10.01 -7.77
CA LYS A 281 4.03 -9.00 -7.97
C LYS A 281 3.98 -7.82 -6.98
N ILE A 282 4.69 -7.85 -5.86
CA ILE A 282 5.00 -6.64 -5.05
C ILE A 282 6.50 -6.35 -5.00
N HIS A 283 7.28 -7.37 -5.28
CA HIS A 283 8.61 -7.25 -5.82
C HIS A 283 8.50 -7.68 -7.28
N LEU A 284 9.01 -6.89 -8.24
CA LEU A 284 8.86 -7.20 -9.66
C LEU A 284 9.17 -8.70 -9.89
N PRO A 285 8.35 -9.43 -10.67
CA PRO A 285 8.66 -10.80 -11.03
C PRO A 285 10.11 -10.87 -11.47
N LEU A 286 10.95 -11.67 -10.81
CA LEU A 286 12.26 -12.00 -11.37
C LEU A 286 11.96 -12.52 -12.77
N LEU A 287 12.47 -11.90 -13.81
CA LEU A 287 12.34 -12.37 -15.20
C LEU A 287 13.67 -13.04 -15.56
N PRO A 288 13.90 -14.31 -15.19
CA PRO A 288 15.21 -14.90 -15.28
C PRO A 288 15.49 -15.18 -16.75
N THR A 289 16.60 -14.65 -17.22
CA THR A 289 17.09 -14.87 -18.57
C THR A 289 18.48 -15.45 -18.49
N GLU A 290 18.82 -16.37 -19.39
CA GLU A 290 20.18 -16.84 -19.53
C GLU A 290 21.06 -15.70 -20.06
N ILE A 291 22.14 -15.40 -19.33
CA ILE A 291 23.14 -14.41 -19.73
C ILE A 291 24.55 -14.95 -19.44
N VAL A 292 25.50 -14.61 -20.31
CA VAL A 292 26.93 -14.87 -20.08
C VAL A 292 27.46 -13.81 -19.12
N LEU A 293 28.29 -14.21 -18.15
CA LEU A 293 28.78 -13.30 -17.10
C LEU A 293 29.48 -12.06 -17.66
N GLY A 294 30.29 -12.20 -18.71
CA GLY A 294 30.90 -11.08 -19.40
C GLY A 294 29.89 -10.08 -19.98
N ALA A 295 28.78 -10.55 -20.56
CA ALA A 295 27.71 -9.71 -21.07
C ALA A 295 26.93 -9.01 -19.93
N LEU A 296 26.74 -9.69 -18.78
CA LEU A 296 26.14 -9.08 -17.60
C LEU A 296 26.97 -7.89 -17.11
N PHE A 297 28.30 -8.02 -17.06
CA PHE A 297 29.16 -6.90 -16.65
C PHE A 297 29.19 -5.75 -17.66
N GLN A 298 29.04 -6.03 -18.96
CA GLN A 298 28.86 -4.98 -19.97
C GLN A 298 27.57 -4.18 -19.72
N GLU A 299 26.46 -4.84 -19.40
CA GLU A 299 25.21 -4.16 -19.02
C GLU A 299 25.38 -3.30 -17.76
N VAL A 300 26.17 -3.75 -16.79
CA VAL A 300 26.52 -2.98 -15.58
C VAL A 300 27.35 -1.75 -15.92
N GLU A 301 28.36 -1.86 -16.78
CA GLU A 301 29.18 -0.72 -17.22
C GLU A 301 28.36 0.33 -17.97
N VAL A 302 27.47 -0.10 -18.87
CA VAL A 302 26.53 0.78 -19.57
C VAL A 302 25.59 1.48 -18.58
N ALA A 303 25.02 0.74 -17.62
CA ALA A 303 24.14 1.30 -16.61
C ALA A 303 24.84 2.27 -15.65
N LEU A 304 26.09 2.01 -15.27
CA LEU A 304 26.92 2.92 -14.46
C LEU A 304 27.17 4.24 -15.18
N SER A 305 27.52 4.15 -16.48
CA SER A 305 27.80 5.31 -17.32
C SER A 305 26.57 6.21 -17.52
N GLY A 306 25.36 5.64 -17.52
CA GLY A 306 24.11 6.40 -17.55
C GLY A 306 23.65 6.95 -16.19
N SER A 307 24.24 6.50 -15.07
CA SER A 307 23.78 6.84 -13.72
C SER A 307 24.64 7.92 -13.02
N SER A 308 25.85 8.19 -13.49
CA SER A 308 26.75 9.20 -12.91
C SER A 308 27.67 9.81 -13.98
N ASP A 309 27.85 11.13 -13.93
CA ASP A 309 28.75 11.86 -14.84
C ASP A 309 30.24 11.45 -14.68
N ALA A 310 30.60 10.82 -13.55
CA ALA A 310 31.93 10.31 -13.25
C ALA A 310 31.88 8.83 -12.80
N ALA A 311 31.50 7.95 -13.73
CA ALA A 311 31.36 6.52 -13.46
C ALA A 311 32.70 5.87 -13.02
N PRO A 312 32.69 5.02 -11.97
CA PRO A 312 33.89 4.34 -11.50
C PRO A 312 34.38 3.30 -12.51
N LYS A 313 35.70 3.14 -12.63
CA LYS A 313 36.30 2.14 -13.52
C LYS A 313 36.23 0.75 -12.88
N LEU A 314 35.67 -0.23 -13.58
CA LEU A 314 35.58 -1.60 -13.10
C LEU A 314 36.80 -2.43 -13.48
N ILE A 315 37.28 -3.24 -12.53
CA ILE A 315 38.34 -4.24 -12.70
C ILE A 315 37.78 -5.58 -12.26
N ILE A 316 37.45 -6.44 -13.23
CA ILE A 316 36.93 -7.78 -12.97
C ILE A 316 38.10 -8.75 -12.88
N ALA A 317 38.24 -9.40 -11.72
CA ALA A 317 39.31 -10.35 -11.43
C ALA A 317 38.73 -11.77 -11.29
N PRO A 318 38.68 -12.55 -12.38
CA PRO A 318 38.28 -13.96 -12.31
C PRO A 318 39.35 -14.76 -11.56
N LYS A 319 38.97 -15.44 -10.46
CA LYS A 319 39.87 -16.38 -9.77
C LYS A 319 39.66 -17.81 -10.24
N ASN A 320 38.47 -18.35 -9.98
CA ASN A 320 38.11 -19.74 -10.27
C ASN A 320 36.87 -19.84 -11.18
N LEU A 321 36.47 -18.72 -11.80
CA LEU A 321 35.25 -18.61 -12.60
C LEU A 321 35.58 -17.91 -13.92
N ASP A 322 35.20 -18.50 -15.04
CA ASP A 322 35.38 -17.90 -16.37
C ASP A 322 34.25 -16.92 -16.68
N LEU A 323 34.57 -15.82 -17.38
CA LEU A 323 33.60 -14.83 -17.87
C LEU A 323 32.64 -15.41 -18.92
N THR A 324 32.98 -16.56 -19.51
CA THR A 324 32.09 -17.32 -20.42
C THR A 324 30.98 -18.09 -19.68
N THR A 325 31.03 -18.17 -18.34
CA THR A 325 30.04 -18.88 -17.53
C THR A 325 28.65 -18.29 -17.73
N LYS A 326 27.67 -19.16 -17.94
CA LYS A 326 26.27 -18.78 -18.08
C LYS A 326 25.56 -18.78 -16.74
N VAL A 327 24.71 -17.78 -16.53
CA VAL A 327 23.90 -17.59 -15.32
C VAL A 327 22.46 -17.34 -15.74
N ILE A 328 21.50 -17.90 -14.99
CA ILE A 328 20.07 -17.64 -15.16
C ILE A 328 19.61 -16.77 -13.99
N CYS A 329 19.40 -15.48 -14.26
CA CYS A 329 18.99 -14.47 -13.28
C CYS A 329 18.13 -13.37 -13.91
N ASP A 330 17.46 -12.54 -13.09
CA ASP A 330 16.82 -11.32 -13.61
C ASP A 330 17.91 -10.28 -13.89
N VAL A 331 18.32 -10.21 -15.15
CA VAL A 331 19.43 -9.35 -15.59
C VAL A 331 19.22 -7.91 -15.15
N ARG A 332 18.00 -7.38 -15.24
CA ARG A 332 17.74 -5.99 -14.87
C ARG A 332 17.93 -5.79 -13.36
N GLN A 333 17.36 -6.66 -12.54
CA GLN A 333 17.48 -6.52 -11.08
C GLN A 333 18.91 -6.76 -10.60
N VAL A 334 19.62 -7.75 -11.16
CA VAL A 334 21.03 -8.00 -10.85
C VAL A 334 21.91 -6.84 -11.30
N THR A 335 21.68 -6.26 -12.48
CA THR A 335 22.39 -5.05 -12.92
C THR A 335 22.17 -3.89 -11.97
N HIS A 336 20.91 -3.61 -11.58
CA HIS A 336 20.60 -2.57 -10.60
C HIS A 336 21.25 -2.83 -9.23
N LEU A 337 21.25 -4.08 -8.76
CA LEU A 337 21.91 -4.51 -7.54
C LEU A 337 23.41 -4.21 -7.59
N LEU A 338 24.08 -4.65 -8.66
CA LEU A 338 25.52 -4.46 -8.83
C LEU A 338 25.89 -2.97 -8.94
N VAL A 339 25.12 -2.19 -9.70
CA VAL A 339 25.27 -0.72 -9.77
C VAL A 339 25.18 -0.10 -8.37
N ALA A 340 24.16 -0.47 -7.58
CA ALA A 340 23.97 0.07 -6.23
C ALA A 340 25.13 -0.29 -5.29
N VAL A 341 25.63 -1.52 -5.36
CA VAL A 341 26.79 -1.99 -4.57
C VAL A 341 28.07 -1.27 -4.99
N ILE A 342 28.31 -1.12 -6.30
CA ILE A 342 29.49 -0.46 -6.85
C ILE A 342 29.51 1.02 -6.46
N LEU A 343 28.40 1.74 -6.66
CA LEU A 343 28.29 3.17 -6.28
C LEU A 343 28.41 3.37 -4.78
N ARG A 344 28.01 2.39 -3.96
CA ARG A 344 28.22 2.44 -2.51
C ARG A 344 29.68 2.25 -2.13
N THR A 345 30.40 1.40 -2.88
CA THR A 345 31.81 1.05 -2.62
C THR A 345 32.77 2.11 -3.17
N ALA A 346 32.38 2.76 -4.27
CA ALA A 346 33.04 3.95 -4.80
C ALA A 346 32.74 5.11 -3.84
N HIS A 347 33.71 5.47 -3.00
CA HIS A 347 33.65 6.74 -2.28
C HIS A 347 33.46 7.89 -3.29
N VAL A 348 32.94 9.04 -2.84
CA VAL A 348 32.60 10.25 -3.63
C VAL A 348 33.78 10.84 -4.43
N SER A 349 34.96 10.22 -4.38
CA SER A 349 36.14 10.56 -5.17
C SER A 349 35.93 10.31 -6.66
N GLN A 350 36.03 11.37 -7.46
CA GLN A 350 36.06 11.31 -8.91
C GLN A 350 37.18 10.36 -9.38
N GLY A 351 36.85 9.38 -10.23
CA GLY A 351 37.81 8.43 -10.81
C GLY A 351 38.10 7.18 -9.97
N ALA A 352 37.28 6.85 -8.97
CA ALA A 352 37.46 5.62 -8.18
C ALA A 352 37.51 4.36 -9.05
N SER A 353 38.48 3.48 -8.79
CA SER A 353 38.58 2.16 -9.41
C SER A 353 38.04 1.09 -8.47
N ILE A 354 37.12 0.26 -8.95
CA ILE A 354 36.44 -0.78 -8.18
C ILE A 354 36.89 -2.16 -8.67
N ARG A 355 37.30 -3.02 -7.75
CA ARG A 355 37.68 -4.41 -8.01
C ARG A 355 36.52 -5.33 -7.66
N ILE A 356 36.20 -6.26 -8.57
CA ILE A 356 35.21 -7.32 -8.36
C ILE A 356 35.93 -8.67 -8.52
N GLN A 357 36.06 -9.44 -7.44
CA GLN A 357 36.61 -10.80 -7.51
C GLN A 357 35.49 -11.83 -7.63
N LEU A 358 35.68 -12.78 -8.55
CA LEU A 358 34.70 -13.82 -8.85
C LEU A 358 35.17 -15.18 -8.37
N HIS A 359 34.33 -15.84 -7.58
CA HIS A 359 34.59 -17.15 -6.99
C HIS A 359 33.40 -18.09 -7.19
N THR A 360 33.68 -19.36 -7.44
CA THR A 360 32.71 -20.45 -7.39
C THR A 360 32.45 -20.85 -5.94
N THR A 361 31.18 -20.97 -5.55
CA THR A 361 30.76 -21.45 -4.23
C THR A 361 29.41 -22.16 -4.33
N GLN A 362 28.77 -22.47 -3.21
CA GLN A 362 27.45 -23.08 -3.15
C GLN A 362 26.54 -22.34 -2.16
N LEU A 363 25.25 -22.30 -2.45
CA LEU A 363 24.21 -21.88 -1.51
C LEU A 363 23.53 -23.12 -0.94
N LYS A 364 23.40 -23.17 0.38
CA LYS A 364 22.87 -24.31 1.12
C LYS A 364 21.63 -23.88 1.91
N TYR A 365 20.55 -24.62 1.76
CA TYR A 365 19.28 -24.34 2.43
C TYR A 365 18.80 -25.56 3.22
N HIS A 366 18.27 -25.30 4.41
CA HIS A 366 17.67 -26.31 5.27
C HIS A 366 16.19 -26.49 4.91
N LYS A 367 15.77 -27.73 4.61
CA LYS A 367 14.35 -28.07 4.57
C LYS A 367 13.84 -28.20 6.01
N TYR A 368 12.85 -27.38 6.39
CA TYR A 368 12.25 -27.48 7.71
C TYR A 368 11.46 -28.80 7.81
N ALA A 369 11.71 -29.57 8.86
CA ALA A 369 10.95 -30.78 9.15
C ALA A 369 9.86 -30.45 10.18
N PRO A 370 8.60 -30.89 10.01
CA PRO A 370 7.62 -30.81 11.09
C PRO A 370 8.16 -31.57 12.30
N ILE A 371 7.89 -31.03 13.50
CA ILE A 371 8.46 -31.32 14.83
C ILE A 371 8.45 -32.82 15.27
N LYS A 372 8.02 -33.76 14.40
CA LYS A 372 8.01 -35.20 14.68
C LYS A 372 8.72 -36.11 13.67
N LYS A 373 9.49 -35.61 12.70
CA LYS A 373 10.28 -36.49 11.79
C LYS A 373 11.71 -36.00 11.54
N GLN A 374 12.60 -36.96 11.34
CA GLN A 374 14.06 -36.84 11.11
C GLN A 374 14.45 -35.68 10.18
N ARG A 375 15.64 -35.11 10.41
CA ARG A 375 16.29 -34.09 9.57
C ARG A 375 16.14 -34.47 8.09
N PHE A 376 15.46 -33.63 7.31
CA PHE A 376 15.51 -33.71 5.86
C PHE A 376 16.91 -33.30 5.37
N PRO A 377 17.36 -33.82 4.21
CA PRO A 377 18.66 -33.48 3.65
C PRO A 377 18.71 -32.00 3.26
N ASP A 378 19.87 -31.39 3.50
CA ASP A 378 20.19 -30.04 3.04
C ASP A 378 20.17 -29.99 1.51
N ILE A 379 19.68 -28.89 0.94
CA ILE A 379 19.70 -28.66 -0.49
C ILE A 379 20.83 -27.72 -0.83
N THR A 380 21.67 -28.09 -1.81
CA THR A 380 22.80 -27.27 -2.26
C THR A 380 22.62 -26.85 -3.72
N PHE A 381 22.91 -25.60 -4.01
CA PHE A 381 22.87 -25.03 -5.35
C PHE A 381 24.20 -24.37 -5.71
N PRO A 382 24.71 -24.55 -6.95
CA PRO A 382 25.87 -23.81 -7.42
C PRO A 382 25.63 -22.30 -7.37
N ALA A 383 26.62 -21.55 -6.89
CA ALA A 383 26.54 -20.11 -6.70
C ALA A 383 27.84 -19.39 -7.06
N ILE A 384 27.72 -18.09 -7.30
CA ILE A 384 28.83 -17.19 -7.59
C ILE A 384 28.98 -16.22 -6.43
N ALA A 385 30.15 -16.20 -5.83
CA ALA A 385 30.55 -15.20 -4.86
C ALA A 385 31.26 -14.03 -5.56
N LEU A 386 30.75 -12.82 -5.33
CA LEU A 386 31.27 -11.54 -5.81
C LEU A 386 31.79 -10.74 -4.61
N VAL A 387 33.10 -10.54 -4.55
CA VAL A 387 33.74 -9.65 -3.56
C VAL A 387 34.00 -8.30 -4.22
N VAL A 388 33.25 -7.27 -3.81
CA VAL A 388 33.31 -5.91 -4.37
C VAL A 388 34.08 -5.01 -3.40
N SER A 389 35.19 -4.42 -3.85
CA SER A 389 36.03 -3.54 -3.04
C SER A 389 36.58 -2.36 -3.86
N SER A 390 37.04 -1.30 -3.18
CA SER A 390 37.93 -0.33 -3.83
C SER A 390 39.23 -1.04 -4.26
N ALA A 391 39.79 -0.64 -5.40
CA ALA A 391 41.04 -1.18 -5.92
C ALA A 391 42.23 -0.91 -4.98
N GLU A 392 42.14 0.13 -4.16
CA GLU A 392 43.15 0.53 -3.16
C GLU A 392 43.20 -0.41 -1.95
N VAL A 393 42.16 -1.23 -1.74
CA VAL A 393 42.10 -2.16 -0.60
C VAL A 393 43.08 -3.33 -0.83
N PRO A 394 43.99 -3.61 0.13
CA PRO A 394 44.91 -4.75 0.03
C PRO A 394 44.18 -6.09 -0.06
N LEU A 395 44.71 -7.02 -0.86
CA LEU A 395 44.10 -8.35 -1.04
C LEU A 395 43.99 -9.16 0.27
N ALA A 396 44.90 -8.93 1.22
CA ALA A 396 44.92 -9.63 2.51
C ALA A 396 43.79 -9.22 3.48
N THR A 397 43.11 -8.10 3.22
CA THR A 397 42.00 -7.60 4.07
C THR A 397 40.62 -7.93 3.51
N LEU A 398 40.55 -8.65 2.39
CA LEU A 398 39.31 -9.11 1.78
C LEU A 398 38.73 -10.31 2.56
N PRO A 399 37.38 -10.45 2.61
CA PRO A 399 36.75 -11.58 3.26
C PRO A 399 37.15 -12.89 2.56
N SER A 400 37.40 -13.93 3.36
CA SER A 400 37.63 -15.28 2.83
C SER A 400 36.33 -15.85 2.27
N VAL A 401 36.38 -16.35 1.03
CA VAL A 401 35.22 -17.00 0.41
C VAL A 401 35.10 -18.44 0.91
N HIS A 402 33.94 -18.79 1.47
CA HIS A 402 33.64 -20.12 1.97
C HIS A 402 33.21 -21.07 0.83
N THR A 403 33.35 -22.38 1.08
CA THR A 403 32.94 -23.43 0.13
C THR A 403 31.43 -23.48 -0.10
N HIS A 404 30.68 -23.14 0.94
CA HIS A 404 29.23 -22.99 0.90
C HIS A 404 28.80 -21.86 1.84
N TYR A 405 27.64 -21.30 1.56
CA TYR A 405 26.98 -20.28 2.36
C TYR A 405 25.57 -20.76 2.70
N GLU A 406 25.20 -20.68 3.97
CA GLU A 406 23.85 -20.96 4.42
C GLU A 406 23.01 -19.67 4.35
N ASP A 407 21.68 -19.80 4.24
CA ASP A 407 20.71 -18.69 4.13
C ASP A 407 20.59 -17.81 5.40
N ILE A 408 21.63 -17.80 6.23
CA ILE A 408 21.76 -16.91 7.36
C ILE A 408 22.79 -15.87 6.96
N THR A 409 22.32 -14.83 6.26
CA THR A 409 23.04 -13.56 6.12
C THR A 409 23.77 -13.25 7.43
N GLU A 410 25.10 -13.38 7.45
CA GLU A 410 25.88 -13.05 8.64
C GLU A 410 25.85 -11.54 8.82
N GLY A 411 24.87 -11.12 9.59
CA GLY A 411 24.56 -9.76 9.98
C GLY A 411 23.52 -9.80 11.09
N ARG A 412 23.77 -10.63 12.12
CA ARG A 412 22.94 -10.84 13.31
C ARG A 412 21.46 -11.14 13.03
N GLU A 413 21.15 -12.41 12.81
CA GLU A 413 19.89 -12.96 13.34
C GLU A 413 20.25 -13.70 14.64
N LEU A 414 19.90 -13.11 15.79
CA LEU A 414 19.69 -13.88 17.01
C LEU A 414 18.54 -13.24 17.80
N ILE A 415 17.36 -13.82 17.65
CA ILE A 415 16.40 -13.87 18.75
C ILE A 415 17.14 -14.57 19.88
N GLY A 416 17.54 -13.81 20.91
CA GLY A 416 18.27 -14.33 22.07
C GLY A 416 19.04 -13.31 22.90
N THR A 417 19.39 -12.14 22.34
CA THR A 417 19.97 -11.03 23.12
C THR A 417 19.57 -9.68 22.51
N LEU A 418 18.42 -9.17 22.92
CA LEU A 418 18.01 -7.76 22.71
C LEU A 418 18.77 -6.78 23.63
N ASN A 419 19.94 -7.19 24.14
CA ASN A 419 20.74 -6.42 25.09
C ASN A 419 21.87 -5.61 24.44
N GLU A 420 22.11 -5.72 23.12
CA GLU A 420 23.19 -4.95 22.53
C GLU A 420 22.86 -4.40 21.13
N VAL A 421 22.63 -3.07 21.17
CA VAL A 421 22.99 -2.09 20.16
C VAL A 421 21.85 -1.60 19.27
N ILE A 422 21.11 -0.64 19.83
CA ILE A 422 20.74 0.60 19.13
C ILE A 422 22.05 1.27 18.67
N SER A 423 22.56 1.00 17.46
CA SER A 423 23.63 1.85 16.88
C SER A 423 23.81 1.77 15.35
N GLU A 424 23.12 0.88 14.64
CA GLU A 424 22.93 1.12 13.20
C GLU A 424 21.46 1.42 12.96
N SER A 425 21.11 2.70 13.09
CA SER A 425 19.88 3.23 12.52
C SER A 425 19.71 2.70 11.10
N VAL A 426 18.50 2.20 10.80
CA VAL A 426 18.06 1.71 9.48
C VAL A 426 18.71 2.52 8.37
N ASN A 427 19.80 2.00 7.80
CA ASN A 427 20.48 2.70 6.72
C ASN A 427 19.63 2.50 5.48
N VAL A 428 18.82 3.52 5.14
CA VAL A 428 17.88 3.54 4.01
C VAL A 428 18.54 3.07 2.69
N GLN A 429 19.87 3.18 2.57
CA GLN A 429 20.62 2.74 1.40
C GLN A 429 21.00 1.24 1.39
N LYS A 430 21.00 0.53 2.55
CA LYS A 430 21.28 -0.91 2.63
C LYS A 430 20.07 -1.76 2.22
N GLN A 431 18.87 -1.34 2.60
CA GLN A 431 17.62 -2.08 2.40
C GLN A 431 17.35 -2.52 0.94
N PRO A 432 17.58 -1.68 -0.10
CA PRO A 432 17.33 -2.10 -1.48
C PRO A 432 18.25 -3.25 -1.92
N ILE A 433 19.52 -3.21 -1.51
CA ILE A 433 20.53 -4.24 -1.82
C ILE A 433 20.12 -5.57 -1.15
N GLU A 434 19.80 -5.54 0.14
CA GLU A 434 19.35 -6.71 0.88
C GLU A 434 18.09 -7.34 0.29
N ARG A 435 17.12 -6.52 -0.14
CA ARG A 435 15.89 -7.01 -0.77
C ARG A 435 16.17 -7.69 -2.10
N MET A 436 17.00 -7.09 -2.95
CA MET A 436 17.34 -7.67 -4.26
C MET A 436 18.13 -8.97 -4.12
N VAL A 437 19.06 -9.06 -3.17
CA VAL A 437 19.80 -10.32 -2.91
C VAL A 437 18.86 -11.40 -2.40
N ARG A 438 18.01 -11.09 -1.42
CA ARG A 438 17.01 -12.05 -0.89
C ARG A 438 16.02 -12.54 -1.94
N ALA A 439 15.54 -11.65 -2.80
CA ALA A 439 14.65 -12.03 -3.90
C ALA A 439 15.30 -13.06 -4.84
N HIS A 440 16.63 -13.03 -4.97
CA HIS A 440 17.42 -14.02 -5.74
C HIS A 440 17.88 -15.21 -4.90
N TYR A 441 17.35 -15.40 -3.69
CA TYR A 441 17.79 -16.43 -2.72
C TYR A 441 19.29 -16.33 -2.36
N GLY A 442 19.91 -15.17 -2.55
CA GLY A 442 21.35 -15.00 -2.34
C GLY A 442 21.74 -14.72 -0.89
N TYR A 443 23.04 -14.75 -0.63
CA TYR A 443 23.65 -14.36 0.63
C TYR A 443 24.38 -13.01 0.47
N LEU A 444 24.36 -12.19 1.53
CA LEU A 444 24.97 -10.87 1.57
C LEU A 444 25.70 -10.67 2.90
N GLN A 445 26.93 -10.17 2.83
CA GLN A 445 27.71 -9.74 3.98
C GLN A 445 28.17 -8.31 3.77
N PHE A 446 27.71 -7.40 4.64
CA PHE A 446 28.21 -6.03 4.67
C PHE A 446 29.50 -5.93 5.48
N PRO A 447 30.39 -5.01 5.11
CA PRO A 447 31.58 -4.75 5.89
C PRO A 447 31.26 -4.14 7.27
N ALA A 448 31.99 -4.55 8.31
CA ALA A 448 31.90 -3.98 9.66
C ALA A 448 32.40 -2.51 9.75
N SER A 449 33.11 -2.01 8.74
CA SER A 449 33.51 -0.60 8.64
C SER A 449 33.39 -0.11 7.20
N LYS A 450 33.16 1.20 6.99
CA LYS A 450 32.87 1.81 5.67
C LYS A 450 33.97 1.62 4.58
N GLN A 451 35.14 1.08 4.93
CA GLN A 451 36.30 0.93 4.05
C GLN A 451 36.61 -0.54 3.64
N LYS A 452 35.68 -1.48 3.90
CA LYS A 452 35.89 -2.91 3.60
C LYS A 452 35.00 -3.40 2.45
N ALA A 453 35.35 -4.54 1.89
CA ALA A 453 34.66 -5.16 0.77
C ALA A 453 33.24 -5.65 1.13
N ILE A 454 32.33 -5.60 0.16
CA ILE A 454 31.00 -6.22 0.24
C ILE A 454 31.08 -7.59 -0.43
N LEU A 455 30.60 -8.64 0.24
CA LEU A 455 30.49 -9.98 -0.32
C LEU A 455 29.02 -10.27 -0.66
N LEU A 456 28.78 -10.64 -1.92
CA LEU A 456 27.49 -11.10 -2.40
C LEU A 456 27.63 -12.52 -2.95
N VAL A 457 26.66 -13.39 -2.68
CA VAL A 457 26.62 -14.75 -3.23
C VAL A 457 25.26 -14.95 -3.88
N LEU A 458 25.24 -15.20 -5.18
CA LEU A 458 24.02 -15.39 -5.96
C LEU A 458 24.00 -16.79 -6.59
N PRO A 459 22.83 -17.46 -6.67
CA PRO A 459 22.75 -18.76 -7.33
C PRO A 459 23.04 -18.62 -8.83
N CYS A 460 23.69 -19.64 -9.41
CA CYS A 460 23.93 -19.69 -10.85
C CYS A 460 22.62 -19.85 -11.63
N GLN A 461 21.63 -20.50 -11.02
CA GLN A 461 20.30 -20.72 -11.62
C GLN A 461 19.21 -20.42 -10.58
N VAL A 462 18.70 -19.18 -10.58
CA VAL A 462 17.67 -18.77 -9.61
C VAL A 462 16.36 -19.54 -9.77
N THR A 463 16.05 -19.98 -11.00
CA THR A 463 14.88 -20.82 -11.30
C THR A 463 14.97 -22.18 -10.63
N ALA A 464 16.13 -22.83 -10.67
CA ALA A 464 16.34 -24.13 -10.03
C ALA A 464 16.14 -24.05 -8.51
N VAL A 465 16.65 -22.99 -7.86
CA VAL A 465 16.42 -22.76 -6.43
C VAL A 465 14.93 -22.62 -6.15
N ARG A 466 14.26 -21.71 -6.87
CA ARG A 466 12.82 -21.45 -6.68
C ARG A 466 11.97 -22.69 -6.91
N ASP A 467 12.23 -23.42 -7.99
CA ASP A 467 11.42 -24.57 -8.38
C ASP A 467 11.54 -25.71 -7.36
N GLU A 468 12.75 -25.93 -6.82
CA GLU A 468 13.00 -26.88 -5.74
C GLU A 468 12.34 -26.46 -4.41
N MET A 469 12.32 -25.15 -4.08
CA MET A 469 11.58 -24.65 -2.91
C MET A 469 10.07 -24.92 -2.98
N LEU A 470 9.55 -25.14 -4.19
CA LEU A 470 8.12 -25.35 -4.47
C LEU A 470 7.80 -26.79 -4.90
N ALA A 471 8.80 -27.62 -5.16
CA ALA A 471 8.66 -28.98 -5.71
C ALA A 471 7.90 -29.92 -4.77
N ASN A 472 8.04 -29.73 -3.45
CA ASN A 472 7.42 -30.57 -2.42
C ASN A 472 5.94 -30.27 -2.18
N ILE A 473 5.37 -29.26 -2.84
CA ILE A 473 3.95 -28.93 -2.72
C ILE A 473 3.13 -30.04 -3.38
N THR A 474 2.78 -31.05 -2.59
CA THR A 474 1.91 -32.15 -3.01
C THR A 474 0.48 -31.63 -3.19
N VAL A 475 -0.11 -31.78 -4.39
CA VAL A 475 -1.54 -31.51 -4.61
C VAL A 475 -2.31 -32.76 -4.17
N ALA A 476 -2.95 -32.71 -3.00
CA ALA A 476 -3.83 -33.82 -2.61
C ALA A 476 -5.11 -33.77 -3.47
N ASN A 477 -5.24 -34.72 -4.38
CA ASN A 477 -6.47 -34.96 -5.14
C ASN A 477 -7.49 -35.69 -4.26
N ARG A 478 -8.23 -34.94 -3.43
CA ARG A 478 -9.54 -35.39 -2.98
C ARG A 478 -10.62 -34.66 -3.77
N LEU A 479 -11.65 -35.39 -4.18
CA LEU A 479 -12.84 -34.86 -4.83
C LEU A 479 -13.52 -33.87 -3.88
N ILE A 480 -13.42 -32.58 -4.18
CA ILE A 480 -14.20 -31.52 -3.52
C ILE A 480 -15.39 -31.18 -4.40
N ASN A 481 -16.56 -31.07 -3.79
CA ASN A 481 -17.77 -30.71 -4.53
C ASN A 481 -17.83 -29.20 -4.79
N ARG A 482 -18.66 -28.79 -5.76
CA ARG A 482 -18.76 -27.38 -6.15
C ARG A 482 -19.26 -26.48 -5.00
N SER A 483 -20.18 -26.99 -4.18
CA SER A 483 -20.75 -26.25 -3.05
C SER A 483 -19.71 -25.91 -1.97
N GLU A 484 -18.75 -26.80 -1.70
CA GLU A 484 -17.68 -26.57 -0.72
C GLU A 484 -16.68 -25.54 -1.24
N ILE A 485 -16.37 -25.57 -2.53
CA ILE A 485 -15.57 -24.53 -3.18
C ILE A 485 -16.26 -23.18 -2.98
N ASP A 486 -17.54 -23.08 -3.33
CA ASP A 486 -18.30 -21.84 -3.23
C ASP A 486 -18.42 -21.34 -1.78
N ALA A 487 -18.64 -22.23 -0.81
CA ALA A 487 -18.67 -21.89 0.62
C ALA A 487 -17.31 -21.33 1.09
N SER A 488 -16.21 -21.98 0.71
CA SER A 488 -14.86 -21.53 1.06
C SER A 488 -14.51 -20.17 0.41
N MET A 489 -15.07 -19.88 -0.77
CA MET A 489 -14.94 -18.56 -1.42
C MET A 489 -15.61 -17.46 -0.64
N VAL A 490 -16.79 -17.76 -0.08
CA VAL A 490 -17.51 -16.81 0.76
C VAL A 490 -16.68 -16.47 1.99
N VAL A 491 -15.98 -17.45 2.59
CA VAL A 491 -15.09 -17.21 3.73
C VAL A 491 -13.93 -16.28 3.37
N LEU A 492 -13.18 -16.60 2.30
CA LEU A 492 -12.07 -15.77 1.82
C LEU A 492 -12.50 -14.34 1.51
N ARG A 493 -13.62 -14.17 0.79
CA ARG A 493 -14.15 -12.85 0.45
C ARG A 493 -14.55 -12.07 1.69
N LYS A 494 -15.30 -12.70 2.61
CA LYS A 494 -15.73 -12.06 3.85
C LYS A 494 -14.53 -11.62 4.69
N PHE A 495 -13.47 -12.44 4.74
CA PHE A 495 -12.26 -12.07 5.44
C PHE A 495 -11.53 -10.91 4.76
N ASN A 496 -11.37 -10.92 3.44
CA ASN A 496 -10.76 -9.81 2.71
C ASN A 496 -11.49 -8.47 2.98
N ASP A 497 -12.82 -8.48 2.88
CA ASP A 497 -13.65 -7.31 3.17
C ASP A 497 -13.55 -6.87 4.63
N TYR A 498 -13.37 -7.82 5.55
CA TYR A 498 -13.23 -7.57 6.98
C TYR A 498 -11.88 -6.95 7.33
N VAL A 499 -10.79 -7.60 6.92
CA VAL A 499 -9.43 -7.18 7.27
C VAL A 499 -9.09 -5.81 6.66
N CYS A 500 -9.55 -5.53 5.43
CA CYS A 500 -9.38 -4.22 4.81
C CYS A 500 -10.14 -3.09 5.54
N LYS A 501 -11.19 -3.41 6.31
CA LYS A 501 -11.91 -2.43 7.13
C LYS A 501 -11.27 -2.23 8.50
N MET A 502 -10.73 -3.30 9.09
CA MET A 502 -10.23 -3.29 10.46
C MET A 502 -8.75 -2.89 10.58
N CYS A 503 -7.94 -3.20 9.56
CA CYS A 503 -6.51 -2.98 9.57
C CYS A 503 -6.06 -2.25 8.29
N ASN A 504 -4.99 -1.45 8.39
CA ASN A 504 -4.33 -0.85 7.23
C ASN A 504 -3.44 -1.87 6.50
N ILE A 505 -4.07 -2.90 5.95
CA ILE A 505 -3.38 -4.00 5.29
C ILE A 505 -2.86 -3.59 3.90
N HIS A 506 -1.68 -4.06 3.55
CA HIS A 506 -1.14 -3.96 2.19
C HIS A 506 -1.82 -5.01 1.33
N ILE A 507 -2.83 -4.57 0.58
CA ILE A 507 -3.70 -5.44 -0.23
C ILE A 507 -2.91 -6.34 -1.18
N GLY A 508 -1.84 -5.82 -1.80
CA GLY A 508 -0.98 -6.66 -2.62
C GLY A 508 -0.43 -7.87 -1.85
N VAL A 509 0.07 -7.67 -0.62
CA VAL A 509 0.75 -8.73 0.15
C VAL A 509 -0.27 -9.80 0.54
N LEU A 510 -1.47 -9.34 0.89
CA LEU A 510 -2.61 -10.22 1.17
C LEU A 510 -3.01 -11.05 -0.05
N ASP A 511 -3.08 -10.43 -1.23
CA ASP A 511 -3.42 -11.11 -2.48
C ASP A 511 -2.38 -12.20 -2.81
N GLU A 512 -1.09 -11.90 -2.64
CA GLU A 512 0.00 -12.86 -2.83
C GLU A 512 -0.09 -14.03 -1.86
N ILE A 513 -0.37 -13.75 -0.58
CA ILE A 513 -0.56 -14.79 0.43
C ILE A 513 -1.77 -15.66 0.09
N PHE A 514 -2.90 -15.10 -0.35
CA PHE A 514 -4.06 -15.90 -0.76
C PHE A 514 -3.77 -16.80 -1.96
N LEU A 515 -3.00 -16.31 -2.93
CA LEU A 515 -2.55 -17.12 -4.06
C LEU A 515 -1.60 -18.23 -3.60
N LEU A 516 -0.69 -17.95 -2.66
CA LEU A 516 0.21 -18.94 -2.09
C LEU A 516 -0.54 -20.00 -1.28
N LEU A 517 -1.46 -19.60 -0.40
CA LEU A 517 -2.34 -20.49 0.36
C LEU A 517 -3.08 -21.46 -0.56
N ARG A 518 -3.67 -20.93 -1.63
CA ARG A 518 -4.35 -21.71 -2.66
C ARG A 518 -3.43 -22.70 -3.35
N ARG A 519 -2.21 -22.27 -3.69
CA ARG A 519 -1.22 -23.14 -4.35
C ARG A 519 -0.76 -24.27 -3.44
N CYS A 520 -0.35 -23.93 -2.23
CA CYS A 520 0.29 -24.86 -1.31
C CYS A 520 -0.70 -25.86 -0.70
N TYR A 521 -1.88 -25.39 -0.34
CA TYR A 521 -2.91 -26.26 0.23
C TYR A 521 -3.78 -26.92 -0.81
N ALA A 522 -4.00 -26.28 -1.96
CA ALA A 522 -5.02 -26.70 -2.91
C ALA A 522 -6.33 -27.01 -2.15
N PHE A 523 -6.71 -28.28 -2.14
CA PHE A 523 -7.91 -28.81 -1.50
C PHE A 523 -7.62 -29.76 -0.32
N LYS A 524 -6.42 -29.63 0.27
CA LYS A 524 -6.02 -30.37 1.47
C LYS A 524 -6.88 -29.95 2.67
N ARG A 525 -7.16 -30.94 3.52
CA ARG A 525 -7.89 -30.76 4.79
C ARG A 525 -6.98 -30.94 5.98
N HIS A 526 -7.22 -30.12 6.98
CA HIS A 526 -6.65 -30.28 8.31
C HIS A 526 -7.36 -31.41 9.07
N LEU A 527 -6.77 -31.84 10.19
CA LEU A 527 -7.35 -32.86 11.08
C LEU A 527 -8.72 -32.45 11.64
N SER A 528 -9.00 -31.15 11.72
CA SER A 528 -10.32 -30.60 12.07
C SER A 528 -11.40 -30.82 11.00
N GLY A 529 -11.06 -31.39 9.85
CA GLY A 529 -11.98 -31.56 8.71
C GLY A 529 -12.10 -30.32 7.82
N GLU A 530 -11.67 -29.15 8.29
CA GLU A 530 -11.65 -27.90 7.53
C GLU A 530 -10.58 -27.89 6.44
N LEU A 531 -10.80 -27.11 5.38
CA LEU A 531 -9.78 -26.85 4.37
C LEU A 531 -8.66 -26.01 4.96
N PHE A 532 -7.39 -26.33 4.68
CA PHE A 532 -6.26 -25.62 5.31
C PHE A 532 -6.28 -24.10 5.06
N TYR A 533 -6.64 -23.65 3.86
CA TYR A 533 -6.74 -22.22 3.58
C TYR A 533 -7.92 -21.56 4.31
N VAL A 534 -9.00 -22.30 4.62
CA VAL A 534 -10.11 -21.83 5.45
C VAL A 534 -9.65 -21.71 6.91
N ARG A 535 -8.91 -22.70 7.42
CA ARG A 535 -8.27 -22.64 8.75
C ARG A 535 -7.36 -21.43 8.88
N ALA A 536 -6.42 -21.24 7.95
CA ALA A 536 -5.49 -20.12 7.97
C ALA A 536 -6.22 -18.77 8.02
N VAL A 537 -7.26 -18.59 7.20
CA VAL A 537 -8.09 -17.38 7.20
C VAL A 537 -8.90 -17.23 8.50
N GLY A 538 -9.40 -18.32 9.06
CA GLY A 538 -10.12 -18.33 10.32
C GLY A 538 -9.25 -17.91 11.52
N ILE A 539 -8.00 -18.38 11.56
CA ILE A 539 -7.01 -17.98 12.57
C ILE A 539 -6.63 -16.51 12.37
N ALA A 540 -6.31 -16.11 11.14
CA ALA A 540 -5.96 -14.72 10.82
C ALA A 540 -7.08 -13.73 11.16
N ARG A 541 -8.35 -14.16 11.06
CA ARG A 541 -9.50 -13.36 11.51
C ARG A 541 -9.47 -13.13 13.03
N LEU A 542 -9.25 -14.17 13.83
CA LEU A 542 -9.11 -14.02 15.29
C LEU A 542 -7.93 -13.12 15.65
N VAL A 543 -6.81 -13.27 14.96
CA VAL A 543 -5.65 -12.38 15.14
C VAL A 543 -5.98 -10.94 14.76
N THR A 544 -6.79 -10.72 13.73
CA THR A 544 -7.27 -9.37 13.36
C THR A 544 -8.13 -8.77 14.47
N ASP A 545 -8.97 -9.58 15.12
CA ASP A 545 -9.82 -9.12 16.23
C ASP A 545 -8.98 -8.68 17.44
N TRP A 546 -7.83 -9.32 17.68
CA TRP A 546 -6.96 -9.04 18.84
C TRP A 546 -5.85 -8.02 18.53
N VAL A 547 -5.42 -7.90 17.28
CA VAL A 547 -4.24 -7.13 16.86
C VAL A 547 -4.49 -6.33 15.58
N ALA A 548 -5.63 -5.64 15.49
CA ALA A 548 -6.03 -4.90 14.27
C ALA A 548 -5.10 -3.73 13.87
N TYR A 549 -4.20 -3.29 14.76
CA TYR A 549 -3.39 -2.09 14.57
C TYR A 549 -2.03 -2.34 13.88
N VAL A 550 -1.63 -3.61 13.67
CA VAL A 550 -0.38 -4.00 12.96
C VAL A 550 -0.69 -5.14 11.98
N PRO A 551 -0.37 -5.02 10.68
CA PRO A 551 -0.69 -6.05 9.68
C PRO A 551 0.24 -7.27 9.70
N GLU A 552 1.48 -7.15 10.18
CA GLU A 552 2.50 -8.21 10.13
C GLU A 552 2.08 -9.51 10.87
N PRO A 553 1.52 -9.47 12.09
CA PRO A 553 0.97 -10.66 12.75
C PRO A 553 -0.15 -11.34 11.96
N ILE A 554 -0.95 -10.58 11.21
CA ILE A 554 -2.05 -11.11 10.38
C ILE A 554 -1.46 -11.89 9.19
N TYR A 555 -0.42 -11.34 8.53
CA TYR A 555 0.29 -12.07 7.48
C TYR A 555 0.99 -13.31 8.01
N ALA A 556 1.64 -13.22 9.17
CA ALA A 556 2.30 -14.35 9.80
C ALA A 556 1.31 -15.47 10.13
N ALA A 557 0.12 -15.13 10.63
CA ALA A 557 -0.97 -16.07 10.89
C ALA A 557 -1.48 -16.79 9.63
N LEU A 558 -1.44 -16.13 8.47
CA LEU A 558 -1.77 -16.76 7.19
C LEU A 558 -0.62 -17.63 6.65
N LEU A 559 0.63 -17.35 7.01
CA LEU A 559 1.82 -17.98 6.40
C LEU A 559 2.40 -19.14 7.20
N TYR A 560 2.39 -19.12 8.53
CA TYR A 560 3.14 -20.10 9.32
C TYR A 560 2.68 -21.55 9.10
N ASP A 561 1.37 -21.78 8.94
CA ASP A 561 0.84 -23.12 8.68
C ASP A 561 1.42 -23.69 7.37
N LEU A 562 1.81 -22.86 6.40
CA LEU A 562 2.36 -23.33 5.13
C LEU A 562 3.72 -23.98 5.33
N VAL A 563 4.50 -23.46 6.29
CA VAL A 563 5.77 -24.06 6.69
C VAL A 563 5.53 -25.37 7.43
N VAL A 564 4.49 -25.43 8.28
CA VAL A 564 4.21 -26.59 9.15
C VAL A 564 3.54 -27.75 8.38
N TYR A 565 2.58 -27.46 7.50
CA TYR A 565 1.69 -28.45 6.90
C TYR A 565 1.82 -28.60 5.38
N ALA A 566 2.48 -27.65 4.70
CA ALA A 566 2.69 -27.70 3.26
C ALA A 566 4.18 -27.82 2.86
N ASP A 567 5.07 -28.08 3.84
CA ASP A 567 6.52 -28.21 3.66
C ASP A 567 7.16 -27.02 2.93
N LEU A 568 6.57 -25.83 3.07
CA LEU A 568 7.12 -24.61 2.48
C LEU A 568 8.40 -24.20 3.25
N PRO A 569 9.56 -24.07 2.58
CA PRO A 569 10.79 -23.72 3.27
C PRO A 569 10.75 -22.31 3.87
N LEU A 570 11.36 -22.11 5.05
CA LEU A 570 11.50 -20.78 5.67
C LEU A 570 12.28 -19.80 4.78
N SER A 571 13.23 -20.31 3.99
CA SER A 571 13.96 -19.54 2.97
C SER A 571 13.03 -18.93 1.92
N TYR A 572 11.93 -19.61 1.57
CA TYR A 572 10.91 -19.05 0.69
C TYR A 572 10.24 -17.84 1.34
N ILE A 573 9.89 -17.93 2.63
CA ILE A 573 9.27 -16.80 3.34
C ILE A 573 10.23 -15.61 3.40
N LYS A 574 11.50 -15.85 3.73
CA LYS A 574 12.55 -14.83 3.81
C LYS A 574 12.80 -14.12 2.47
N ALA A 575 12.76 -14.87 1.38
CA ALA A 575 13.00 -14.36 0.03
C ALA A 575 11.85 -13.50 -0.51
N ASN A 576 10.60 -13.82 -0.12
CA ASN A 576 9.40 -13.25 -0.73
C ASN A 576 8.65 -12.24 0.16
N TYR A 577 8.91 -12.21 1.47
CA TYR A 577 8.22 -11.31 2.41
C TYR A 577 9.19 -10.41 3.20
N SER A 578 8.64 -9.44 3.92
CA SER A 578 9.44 -8.56 4.78
C SER A 578 10.14 -9.36 5.88
N LEU A 579 11.23 -8.79 6.41
CA LEU A 579 11.99 -9.43 7.48
C LEU A 579 11.14 -9.57 8.76
N ASP A 580 10.23 -8.63 9.01
CA ASP A 580 9.31 -8.68 10.14
C ASP A 580 8.35 -9.88 10.02
N ILE A 581 7.75 -10.07 8.84
CA ILE A 581 6.87 -11.23 8.56
C ILE A 581 7.65 -12.54 8.72
N PHE A 582 8.86 -12.60 8.14
CA PHE A 582 9.74 -13.77 8.27
C PHE A 582 10.07 -14.08 9.73
N SER A 583 10.45 -13.06 10.51
CA SER A 583 10.81 -13.21 11.92
C SER A 583 9.63 -13.73 12.75
N PHE A 584 8.41 -13.24 12.49
CA PHE A 584 7.21 -13.77 13.12
C PHE A 584 6.97 -15.23 12.74
N VAL A 585 6.99 -15.58 11.45
CA VAL A 585 6.78 -16.96 10.99
C VAL A 585 7.81 -17.90 11.60
N GLN A 586 9.09 -17.54 11.57
CA GLN A 586 10.17 -18.33 12.16
C GLN A 586 9.96 -18.51 13.66
N SER A 587 9.58 -17.45 14.39
CA SER A 587 9.31 -17.52 15.83
C SER A 587 8.15 -18.46 16.15
N ILE A 588 7.05 -18.36 15.41
CA ILE A 588 5.85 -19.21 15.59
C ILE A 588 6.17 -20.68 15.34
N VAL A 589 6.98 -20.95 14.30
CA VAL A 589 7.38 -22.30 13.89
C VAL A 589 8.41 -22.90 14.85
N SER A 590 9.27 -22.08 15.47
CA SER A 590 10.32 -22.55 16.40
C SER A 590 9.80 -22.98 17.77
N ILE A 591 8.56 -22.64 18.11
CA ILE A 591 7.92 -23.03 19.37
C ILE A 591 7.59 -24.52 19.31
N GLY A 592 8.33 -25.32 20.08
CA GLY A 592 8.16 -26.78 20.18
C GLY A 592 7.10 -27.20 21.20
N ASP A 593 7.14 -26.64 22.41
CA ASP A 593 6.15 -26.83 23.48
C ASP A 593 5.40 -25.51 23.75
N ARG A 594 4.13 -25.59 24.14
CA ARG A 594 3.35 -24.40 24.49
C ARG A 594 3.86 -23.68 25.73
N ARG A 595 4.57 -24.37 26.60
CA ARG A 595 5.22 -23.75 27.77
C ARG A 595 6.36 -22.82 27.35
N ASP A 596 6.95 -23.06 26.19
CA ASP A 596 8.02 -22.24 25.61
C ASP A 596 7.49 -20.93 24.99
N ILE A 597 6.16 -20.73 24.97
CA ILE A 597 5.52 -19.51 24.45
C ILE A 597 5.66 -18.34 25.42
N GLU A 598 5.97 -18.58 26.72
CA GLU A 598 6.01 -17.52 27.73
C GLU A 598 6.90 -16.34 27.28
N PRO A 599 6.32 -15.14 27.09
CA PRO A 599 7.10 -13.98 26.67
C PRO A 599 8.23 -13.67 27.66
N SER A 600 9.47 -13.74 27.19
CA SER A 600 10.65 -13.38 27.97
C SER A 600 10.73 -11.86 28.12
N GLY A 601 10.57 -11.36 29.35
CA GLY A 601 10.71 -9.93 29.63
C GLY A 601 12.17 -9.47 29.56
N LEU A 602 12.40 -8.26 29.07
CA LEU A 602 13.66 -7.56 29.27
C LEU A 602 13.77 -7.16 30.75
N TYR A 603 14.85 -7.57 31.41
CA TYR A 603 15.24 -7.01 32.70
C TYR A 603 15.94 -5.67 32.40
N VAL A 604 15.22 -4.57 32.61
CA VAL A 604 15.87 -3.26 32.67
C VAL A 604 16.46 -3.14 34.07
N ASP A 605 17.79 -3.10 34.14
CA ASP A 605 18.57 -2.88 35.36
C ASP A 605 18.34 -1.46 35.86
N ASN A 606 17.21 -1.26 36.53
CA ASN A 606 16.96 -0.41 37.69
C ASN A 606 15.44 -0.27 37.85
N GLN A 607 14.92 -0.87 38.93
CA GLN A 607 13.54 -0.78 39.43
C GLN A 607 12.44 -1.45 38.57
N ARG A 608 12.18 -2.73 38.92
CA ARG A 608 10.85 -3.36 39.09
C ARG A 608 9.84 -3.45 37.93
N ASN A 609 10.15 -3.15 36.68
CA ASN A 609 9.23 -3.45 35.56
C ASN A 609 9.87 -4.40 34.52
N LYS A 610 9.38 -5.64 34.44
CA LYS A 610 9.64 -6.53 33.29
C LYS A 610 8.89 -5.94 32.09
N VAL A 611 9.62 -5.33 31.15
CA VAL A 611 9.02 -4.88 29.89
C VAL A 611 8.97 -6.09 28.96
N VAL A 612 7.76 -6.57 28.68
CA VAL A 612 7.54 -7.69 27.76
C VAL A 612 7.78 -7.22 26.33
N ASN A 613 8.52 -7.99 25.54
CA ASN A 613 8.71 -7.69 24.13
C ASN A 613 7.36 -7.81 23.38
N ARG A 614 6.95 -6.72 22.73
CA ARG A 614 5.68 -6.64 21.97
C ARG A 614 5.58 -7.70 20.88
N ASP A 615 6.68 -8.05 20.24
CA ASP A 615 6.69 -9.05 19.16
C ASP A 615 6.41 -10.45 19.70
N GLN A 616 6.90 -10.78 20.91
CA GLN A 616 6.60 -12.05 21.57
C GLN A 616 5.12 -12.15 21.99
N LEU A 617 4.49 -11.02 22.35
CA LEU A 617 3.05 -10.98 22.61
C LEU A 617 2.23 -11.32 21.36
N PHE A 618 2.65 -10.87 20.17
CA PHE A 618 1.98 -11.24 18.93
C PHE A 618 2.11 -12.72 18.60
N VAL A 619 3.28 -13.31 18.84
CA VAL A 619 3.48 -14.75 18.68
C VAL A 619 2.56 -15.54 19.63
N LEU A 620 2.44 -15.11 20.89
CA LEU A 620 1.47 -15.67 21.85
C LEU A 620 0.03 -15.53 21.33
N CYS A 621 -0.38 -14.34 20.89
CA CYS A 621 -1.72 -14.11 20.33
C CYS A 621 -2.03 -15.07 19.17
N ILE A 622 -1.08 -15.28 18.25
CA ILE A 622 -1.29 -16.18 17.11
C ILE A 622 -1.47 -17.64 17.57
N LYS A 623 -0.66 -18.12 18.52
CA LYS A 623 -0.77 -19.49 19.07
C LYS A 623 -2.05 -19.72 19.88
N LEU A 624 -2.55 -18.69 20.56
CA LEU A 624 -3.82 -18.73 21.27
C LEU A 624 -5.01 -18.66 20.30
N ALA A 625 -4.91 -17.86 19.23
CA ALA A 625 -5.91 -17.81 18.17
C ALA A 625 -6.01 -19.14 17.43
N GLU A 626 -4.87 -19.77 17.14
CA GLU A 626 -4.79 -21.14 16.62
C GLU A 626 -5.54 -22.12 17.54
N ARG A 627 -5.26 -22.08 18.85
CA ARG A 627 -5.93 -22.96 19.82
C ARG A 627 -7.43 -22.74 19.86
N LEU A 628 -7.85 -21.49 19.96
CA LEU A 628 -9.26 -21.12 20.02
C LEU A 628 -9.99 -21.58 18.76
N TYR A 629 -9.36 -21.43 17.59
CA TYR A 629 -9.90 -21.93 16.34
C TYR A 629 -10.06 -23.45 16.37
N ASP A 630 -9.03 -24.18 16.78
CA ASP A 630 -9.06 -25.65 16.81
C ASP A 630 -10.12 -26.20 17.79
N LEU A 631 -10.28 -25.59 18.97
CA LEU A 631 -11.32 -25.96 19.94
C LEU A 631 -12.73 -25.68 19.40
N ARG A 632 -12.95 -24.55 18.74
CA ARG A 632 -14.24 -24.23 18.09
C ARG A 632 -14.59 -25.20 16.96
N HIS A 633 -13.60 -25.86 16.37
CA HIS A 633 -13.79 -26.86 15.31
C HIS A 633 -13.58 -28.30 15.80
N ALA A 634 -13.62 -28.52 17.12
CA ALA A 634 -13.47 -29.82 17.78
C ALA A 634 -14.36 -30.94 17.19
N TYR A 635 -15.55 -30.59 16.68
CA TYR A 635 -16.48 -31.55 16.10
C TYR A 635 -15.86 -32.32 14.92
N GLY A 636 -15.11 -31.64 14.06
CA GLY A 636 -14.57 -32.23 12.84
C GLY A 636 -13.30 -33.07 13.03
N TYR A 637 -12.72 -33.10 14.24
CA TYR A 637 -11.61 -33.99 14.56
C TYR A 637 -12.07 -35.45 14.65
N ALA A 638 -11.35 -36.33 13.94
CA ALA A 638 -11.58 -37.77 13.99
C ALA A 638 -11.19 -38.39 15.34
N HIS A 639 -10.10 -37.91 15.95
CA HIS A 639 -9.60 -38.42 17.22
C HIS A 639 -9.98 -37.49 18.38
N LYS A 640 -11.02 -37.86 19.14
CA LYS A 640 -11.51 -37.06 20.28
C LYS A 640 -10.51 -36.94 21.44
N LEU A 641 -9.64 -37.94 21.60
CA LEU A 641 -8.57 -37.89 22.61
C LEU A 641 -7.62 -36.70 22.37
N GLN A 642 -7.26 -36.43 21.11
CA GLN A 642 -6.45 -35.27 20.76
C GLN A 642 -7.15 -33.97 21.17
N VAL A 643 -8.45 -33.83 20.90
CA VAL A 643 -9.23 -32.65 21.31
C VAL A 643 -9.29 -32.51 22.83
N SER A 644 -9.48 -33.60 23.56
CA SER A 644 -9.49 -33.60 25.03
C SER A 644 -8.15 -33.11 25.59
N ASP A 645 -7.03 -33.58 25.04
CA ASP A 645 -5.69 -33.15 25.46
C ASP A 645 -5.47 -31.67 25.17
N MET A 646 -5.87 -31.21 23.97
CA MET A 646 -5.83 -29.79 23.60
C MET A 646 -6.62 -28.92 24.57
N ALA A 647 -7.84 -29.33 24.94
CA ALA A 647 -8.69 -28.55 25.85
C ALA A 647 -8.15 -28.54 27.30
N LYS A 648 -7.60 -29.66 27.79
CA LYS A 648 -6.93 -29.71 29.11
C LYS A 648 -5.69 -28.83 29.15
N GLU A 649 -4.88 -28.86 28.09
CA GLU A 649 -3.73 -27.97 27.94
C GLU A 649 -4.18 -26.50 27.91
N THR A 650 -5.29 -26.19 27.24
CA THR A 650 -5.85 -24.83 27.25
C THR A 650 -6.21 -24.35 28.65
N LEU A 651 -6.93 -25.18 29.42
CA LEU A 651 -7.39 -24.85 30.76
C LEU A 651 -6.23 -24.66 31.76
N THR A 652 -5.11 -25.33 31.53
CA THR A 652 -3.97 -25.36 32.47
C THR A 652 -2.84 -24.42 32.08
N VAL A 653 -2.55 -24.27 30.79
CA VAL A 653 -1.41 -23.50 30.27
C VAL A 653 -1.87 -22.24 29.55
N ASP A 654 -2.67 -22.38 28.48
CA ASP A 654 -3.03 -21.26 27.60
C ASP A 654 -3.81 -20.16 28.35
N ILE A 655 -4.75 -20.54 29.22
CA ILE A 655 -5.50 -19.59 30.06
C ILE A 655 -4.58 -18.87 31.07
N CYS A 656 -3.59 -19.57 31.63
CA CYS A 656 -2.65 -18.96 32.56
C CYS A 656 -1.80 -17.89 31.85
N LEU A 657 -1.32 -18.20 30.64
CA LEU A 657 -0.59 -17.25 29.80
C LEU A 657 -1.48 -16.07 29.39
N ALA A 658 -2.72 -16.31 28.96
CA ALA A 658 -3.65 -15.27 28.58
C ALA A 658 -3.98 -14.33 29.76
N LYS A 659 -4.27 -14.86 30.95
CA LYS A 659 -4.52 -14.06 32.17
C LYS A 659 -3.33 -13.17 32.56
N LYS A 660 -2.11 -13.62 32.24
CA LYS A 660 -0.88 -12.92 32.61
C LYS A 660 -0.51 -11.80 31.64
N TYR A 661 -0.82 -11.96 30.35
CA TYR A 661 -0.26 -11.10 29.29
C TYR A 661 -1.30 -10.45 28.38
N LEU A 662 -2.55 -10.89 28.39
CA LEU A 662 -3.61 -10.46 27.47
C LEU A 662 -4.89 -10.06 28.23
N ASP A 663 -5.92 -9.64 27.47
CA ASP A 663 -7.19 -9.16 28.02
C ASP A 663 -8.10 -10.30 28.52
N GLY A 664 -8.98 -9.96 29.47
CA GLY A 664 -9.93 -10.88 30.09
C GLY A 664 -10.91 -11.53 29.10
N ASP A 665 -11.27 -10.84 28.03
CA ASP A 665 -12.17 -11.36 27.00
C ASP A 665 -11.57 -12.58 26.28
N ILE A 666 -10.25 -12.57 26.02
CA ILE A 666 -9.55 -13.69 25.38
C ILE A 666 -9.56 -14.92 26.30
N VAL A 667 -9.40 -14.70 27.61
CA VAL A 667 -9.45 -15.74 28.62
C VAL A 667 -10.82 -16.41 28.63
N GLU A 668 -11.91 -15.63 28.65
CA GLU A 668 -13.27 -16.14 28.65
C GLU A 668 -13.58 -16.96 27.38
N LEU A 669 -13.13 -16.48 26.23
CA LEU A 669 -13.30 -17.20 24.95
C LEU A 669 -12.57 -18.54 24.94
N LEU A 670 -11.34 -18.60 25.47
CA LEU A 670 -10.56 -19.83 25.58
C LEU A 670 -11.17 -20.81 26.58
N GLU A 671 -11.62 -20.32 27.73
CA GLU A 671 -12.26 -21.12 28.77
C GLU A 671 -13.55 -21.77 28.27
N THR A 672 -14.43 -20.97 27.68
CA THR A 672 -15.70 -21.42 27.11
C THR A 672 -15.47 -22.49 26.04
N ALA A 673 -14.58 -22.20 25.06
CA ALA A 673 -14.31 -23.14 23.98
C ALA A 673 -13.66 -24.46 24.47
N ALA A 674 -12.83 -24.41 25.51
CA ALA A 674 -12.22 -25.61 26.08
C ALA A 674 -13.24 -26.47 26.82
N GLN A 675 -14.14 -25.85 27.58
CA GLN A 675 -15.22 -26.55 28.29
C GLN A 675 -16.19 -27.21 27.31
N GLU A 676 -16.65 -26.48 26.28
CA GLU A 676 -17.51 -27.01 25.23
C GLU A 676 -16.85 -28.18 24.48
N ALA A 677 -15.56 -28.05 24.13
CA ALA A 677 -14.82 -29.11 23.46
C ALA A 677 -14.67 -30.37 24.33
N LEU A 678 -14.44 -30.22 25.64
CA LEU A 678 -14.41 -31.34 26.57
C LEU A 678 -15.76 -32.04 26.69
N GLN A 679 -16.84 -31.27 26.87
CA GLN A 679 -18.19 -31.83 26.94
C GLN A 679 -18.53 -32.65 25.70
N MET A 680 -18.20 -32.13 24.51
CA MET A 680 -18.35 -32.87 23.26
C MET A 680 -17.56 -34.20 23.21
N CYS A 681 -16.40 -34.27 23.86
CA CYS A 681 -15.61 -35.49 23.92
C CYS A 681 -16.25 -36.55 24.85
N PHE A 682 -17.07 -36.13 25.82
CA PHE A 682 -17.73 -37.02 26.78
C PHE A 682 -19.14 -37.45 26.34
N GLU A 683 -19.85 -36.67 25.51
CA GLU A 683 -21.23 -36.95 25.09
C GLU A 683 -21.38 -38.08 24.04
N LYS A 684 -20.29 -38.69 23.58
CA LYS A 684 -20.29 -39.86 22.66
C LYS A 684 -19.26 -40.94 23.02
N GLY A 685 -19.03 -41.14 24.32
CA GLY A 685 -18.32 -42.30 24.85
C GLY A 685 -19.23 -43.50 24.98
#